data_AF-A0A9P5QDX9-F1
#
_entry.id   AF-A0A9P5QDX9-F1
#
_cell.length_a   1.000
_cell.length_b   1.000
_cell.length_c   1.000
_cell.angle_alpha   90.00
_cell.angle_beta   90.00
_cell.angle_gamma   90.00
#
_symmetry.space_group_name_H-M   'P 1'
#
loop_
_entity.id
_entity.type
_entity.pdbx_description
1 polymer ?
#
loop_
_entity_poly.entity_id
_entity_poly.type
_entity_poly.pdbx_seq_one_letter_code
_entity_poly.pdbx_strand_id
1 'polypeptide(L)'
;MGEYQGFRVAGTTAVTYFDVDNVDGQNIIFWEDIERVFPRVQHVQNGKFVVKLLRNLNRARITPHCIKHCPGIVLDVVLSTAAEHAPIDSLLRPPNLTPDLVITGVAMLLRKPQWSGSEGSKSAEDSAAIASPETDSKKATMVSGFEGTVIRKLDVLYDQSNKVMGLTKQMNDRLVLIQNKTEAILTQNYELLEYAIPRLFIVLPEASTTWDPASAIRTKFRLHFICECGEHTKATGSRIPHHLHLANHEGYVVNKPTDFFRKYGSFLILMLEMIKLGTRIAGHVVPALEDLKVVNSLSYSQSTINSVTSEIIKGVDYSLAYLEKNLALIPNSDGVDVGGDARSLQHDLASYLADVEGLEGVDLRQLGSYLAFNSSDDLLGNLYRMTTKDGHVKWVCRDHYRAGYQEVHTRRLHEVVKLAGGNFDEQRGRVEIDLKSNFAAAELYDAISKAKGVLDLDVSLSWNFVRADSVKLKSIISVSNIKSVTVRLPLAGYFTVVDTLVKTPLKNIMTVTKELSSTYAFESPFKILKDTFVTTPLKSLKIASDQISNNYKLGSNIASSPYGPIFEIMQLPTIQSFEVDHIPKNYLSKTSPLSKKADLSNLRHLGVHRVNSDTDIANLKLLVSQAPNLSSLSLQTTLERLPAVFSSIAGHQIYPIDFRNYSLRILPSKRESSPSMAAFQGLTHLFTVHSAQLES
;
A
#
# COMPACT_ATOMS: atom_id res chain seq x y z
N MET A 1 -18.75 -54.89 -4.35
CA MET A 1 -19.17 -54.19 -3.11
C MET A 1 -19.66 -52.84 -3.54
N GLY A 2 -20.82 -52.37 -3.08
CA GLY A 2 -21.28 -51.02 -3.38
C GLY A 2 -20.27 -49.99 -2.88
N GLU A 3 -20.04 -48.93 -3.65
CA GLU A 3 -19.30 -47.77 -3.15
C GLU A 3 -20.25 -46.89 -2.34
N TYR A 4 -19.77 -46.40 -1.20
CA TYR A 4 -20.55 -45.58 -0.28
C TYR A 4 -19.86 -44.26 0.00
N GLN A 5 -20.65 -43.25 0.38
CA GLN A 5 -20.15 -41.99 0.93
C GLN A 5 -20.66 -41.78 2.35
N GLY A 6 -19.76 -41.50 3.28
CA GLY A 6 -20.12 -41.11 4.64
C GLY A 6 -20.43 -39.61 4.76
N PHE A 7 -21.49 -39.28 5.50
CA PHE A 7 -21.86 -37.91 5.90
C PHE A 7 -22.13 -37.87 7.41
N ARG A 8 -21.86 -36.73 8.05
CA ARG A 8 -22.23 -36.48 9.45
C ARG A 8 -22.67 -35.03 9.63
N VAL A 9 -23.48 -34.73 10.63
CA VAL A 9 -23.80 -33.33 10.96
C VAL A 9 -22.54 -32.67 11.54
N ALA A 10 -22.21 -31.46 11.10
CA ALA A 10 -21.03 -30.74 11.56
C ALA A 10 -20.99 -30.62 13.09
N GLY A 11 -19.90 -31.11 13.70
CA GLY A 11 -19.74 -31.18 15.16
C GLY A 11 -20.25 -32.47 15.82
N THR A 12 -20.80 -33.42 15.05
CA THR A 12 -21.23 -34.73 15.55
C THR A 12 -20.29 -35.85 15.08
N THR A 13 -20.41 -37.04 15.69
CA THR A 13 -19.60 -38.23 15.33
C THR A 13 -20.37 -39.30 14.57
N ALA A 14 -21.70 -39.23 14.54
CA ALA A 14 -22.54 -40.21 13.88
C ALA A 14 -22.47 -40.07 12.36
N VAL A 15 -22.08 -41.14 11.66
CA VAL A 15 -21.92 -41.17 10.21
C VAL A 15 -23.10 -41.92 9.57
N THR A 16 -23.72 -41.32 8.57
CA THR A 16 -24.71 -41.96 7.69
C THR A 16 -24.09 -42.20 6.32
N TYR A 17 -24.30 -43.38 5.76
CA TYR A 17 -23.75 -43.78 4.47
C TYR A 17 -24.81 -43.77 3.38
N PHE A 18 -24.46 -43.26 2.21
CA PHE A 18 -25.30 -43.23 1.01
C PHE A 18 -24.66 -44.08 -0.07
N ASP A 19 -25.50 -44.79 -0.83
CA ASP A 19 -25.07 -45.44 -2.07
C ASP A 19 -24.57 -44.38 -3.07
N VAL A 20 -23.57 -44.76 -3.86
CA VAL A 20 -22.97 -43.88 -4.87
C VAL A 20 -23.50 -44.29 -6.24
N ASP A 21 -24.12 -43.35 -6.94
CA ASP A 21 -24.61 -43.54 -8.29
C ASP A 21 -23.51 -43.22 -9.31
N ASN A 22 -23.43 -43.99 -10.39
CA ASN A 22 -22.56 -43.70 -11.53
C ASN A 22 -23.40 -43.12 -12.68
N VAL A 23 -23.19 -41.84 -12.99
CA VAL A 23 -23.85 -41.15 -14.10
C VAL A 23 -22.77 -40.62 -15.04
N ASP A 24 -22.82 -41.04 -16.30
CA ASP A 24 -21.85 -40.66 -17.33
C ASP A 24 -20.38 -40.91 -16.94
N GLY A 25 -20.12 -42.03 -16.24
CA GLY A 25 -18.79 -42.40 -15.78
C GLY A 25 -18.31 -41.62 -14.55
N GLN A 26 -19.14 -40.75 -13.98
CA GLN A 26 -18.84 -40.02 -12.75
C GLN A 26 -19.63 -40.56 -11.57
N ASN A 27 -18.93 -40.87 -10.48
CA ASN A 27 -19.53 -41.23 -9.21
C ASN A 27 -20.10 -39.98 -8.51
N ILE A 28 -21.41 -39.96 -8.27
CA ILE A 28 -22.16 -38.83 -7.73
C ILE A 28 -23.10 -39.26 -6.60
N ILE A 29 -23.61 -38.26 -5.88
CA ILE A 29 -24.64 -38.42 -4.84
C ILE A 29 -25.68 -37.35 -5.05
N PHE A 30 -26.94 -37.75 -5.11
CA PHE A 30 -28.05 -36.82 -5.29
C PHE A 30 -28.27 -35.98 -4.03
N TRP A 31 -28.46 -34.69 -4.25
CA TRP A 31 -28.72 -33.71 -3.20
C TRP A 31 -30.06 -33.99 -2.50
N GLU A 32 -31.06 -34.49 -3.23
CA GLU A 32 -32.36 -34.84 -2.64
C GLU A 32 -32.25 -35.96 -1.60
N ASP A 33 -31.33 -36.93 -1.78
CA ASP A 33 -31.12 -37.97 -0.79
C ASP A 33 -30.47 -37.40 0.47
N ILE A 34 -29.50 -36.49 0.32
CA ILE A 34 -28.90 -35.76 1.44
C ILE A 34 -29.97 -34.96 2.19
N GLU A 35 -30.83 -34.22 1.48
CA GLU A 35 -31.93 -33.45 2.07
C GLU A 35 -32.95 -34.31 2.81
N ARG A 36 -33.24 -35.51 2.29
CA ARG A 36 -34.18 -36.46 2.92
C ARG A 36 -33.68 -36.93 4.28
N VAL A 37 -32.39 -37.19 4.41
CA VAL A 37 -31.76 -37.69 5.65
C VAL A 37 -31.39 -36.56 6.61
N PHE A 38 -30.96 -35.41 6.07
CA PHE A 38 -30.58 -34.23 6.82
C PHE A 38 -31.51 -33.06 6.46
N PRO A 39 -32.75 -33.04 6.99
CA PRO A 39 -33.67 -31.94 6.75
C PRO A 39 -33.02 -30.61 7.10
N ARG A 40 -33.19 -29.62 6.21
CA ARG A 40 -32.65 -28.25 6.37
C ARG A 40 -31.13 -28.17 6.23
N VAL A 41 -30.52 -29.10 5.50
CA VAL A 41 -29.15 -28.93 5.01
C VAL A 41 -29.03 -27.62 4.22
N GLN A 42 -28.06 -26.81 4.61
CA GLN A 42 -27.70 -25.58 3.93
C GLN A 42 -26.61 -25.84 2.89
N HIS A 43 -25.57 -26.57 3.31
CA HIS A 43 -24.46 -26.97 2.45
C HIS A 43 -23.67 -28.13 3.06
N VAL A 44 -22.86 -28.79 2.23
CA VAL A 44 -21.93 -29.86 2.64
C VAL A 44 -20.50 -29.34 2.59
N GLN A 45 -19.66 -29.78 3.52
CA GLN A 45 -18.26 -29.37 3.65
C GLN A 45 -17.31 -30.58 3.71
N ASN A 46 -16.11 -30.40 3.18
CA ASN A 46 -14.96 -31.27 3.39
C ASN A 46 -13.91 -30.48 4.19
N GLY A 47 -13.88 -30.67 5.51
CA GLY A 47 -13.07 -29.86 6.41
C GLY A 47 -13.49 -28.38 6.39
N LYS A 48 -12.62 -27.50 5.87
CA LYS A 48 -12.89 -26.05 5.77
C LYS A 48 -13.49 -25.62 4.42
N PHE A 49 -13.66 -26.55 3.48
CA PHE A 49 -14.09 -26.24 2.11
C PHE A 49 -15.53 -26.66 1.88
N VAL A 50 -16.35 -25.77 1.28
CA VAL A 50 -17.72 -26.11 0.86
C VAL A 50 -17.68 -26.96 -0.40
N VAL A 51 -18.33 -28.12 -0.36
CA VAL A 51 -18.49 -29.02 -1.52
C VAL A 51 -19.52 -28.40 -2.46
N LYS A 52 -19.10 -28.09 -3.69
CA LYS A 52 -19.95 -27.45 -4.70
C LYS A 52 -20.83 -28.50 -5.39
N LEU A 53 -22.07 -28.11 -5.70
CA LEU A 53 -22.93 -28.85 -6.63
C LEU A 53 -22.26 -28.93 -8.01
N LEU A 54 -22.40 -30.09 -8.66
CA LEU A 54 -21.87 -30.32 -9.99
C LEU A 54 -22.55 -29.43 -11.04
N ARG A 55 -21.76 -29.04 -12.05
CA ARG A 55 -22.19 -28.22 -13.18
C ARG A 55 -21.78 -28.91 -14.47
N ASN A 56 -22.61 -28.76 -15.50
CA ASN A 56 -22.30 -29.24 -16.84
C ASN A 56 -21.29 -28.31 -17.55
N LEU A 57 -20.91 -28.66 -18.78
CA LEU A 57 -19.97 -27.88 -19.62
C LEU A 57 -20.42 -26.42 -19.84
N ASN A 58 -21.73 -26.16 -19.83
CA ASN A 58 -22.30 -24.82 -19.95
C ASN A 58 -22.35 -24.06 -18.62
N ARG A 59 -21.68 -24.57 -17.57
CA ARG A 59 -21.68 -24.04 -16.19
C ARG A 59 -23.07 -23.98 -15.53
N ALA A 60 -24.09 -24.62 -16.11
CA ALA A 60 -25.40 -24.76 -15.47
C ALA A 60 -25.34 -25.88 -14.43
N ARG A 61 -26.08 -25.74 -13.32
CA ARG A 61 -26.16 -26.80 -12.31
C ARG A 61 -26.86 -28.02 -12.92
N ILE A 62 -26.28 -29.20 -12.69
CA ILE A 62 -26.92 -30.45 -13.11
C ILE A 62 -28.22 -30.60 -12.31
N THR A 63 -29.27 -31.07 -12.99
CA THR A 63 -30.60 -31.33 -12.41
C THR A 63 -30.96 -32.79 -12.71
N PRO A 64 -31.27 -33.63 -11.71
CA PRO A 64 -31.31 -33.32 -10.27
C PRO A 64 -29.96 -32.89 -9.70
N HIS A 65 -29.98 -32.09 -8.64
CA HIS A 65 -28.77 -31.54 -8.04
C HIS A 65 -27.93 -32.67 -7.44
N CYS A 66 -26.62 -32.66 -7.67
CA CYS A 66 -25.72 -33.70 -7.17
C CYS A 66 -24.34 -33.14 -6.81
N ILE A 67 -23.62 -33.88 -5.97
CA ILE A 67 -22.23 -33.62 -5.61
C ILE A 67 -21.33 -34.77 -6.06
N LYS A 68 -20.03 -34.49 -6.23
CA LYS A 68 -19.05 -35.52 -6.58
C LYS A 68 -18.74 -36.41 -5.37
N HIS A 69 -18.70 -37.73 -5.60
CA HIS A 69 -18.22 -38.70 -4.63
C HIS A 69 -16.76 -38.42 -4.22
N CYS A 70 -16.50 -38.51 -2.91
CA CYS A 70 -15.23 -38.29 -2.25
C CYS A 70 -14.84 -39.57 -1.48
N PRO A 71 -14.23 -40.56 -2.16
CA PRO A 71 -13.96 -41.87 -1.57
C PRO A 71 -13.07 -41.77 -0.33
N GLY A 72 -13.44 -42.50 0.73
CA GLY A 72 -12.69 -42.56 1.99
C GLY A 72 -12.81 -41.33 2.91
N ILE A 73 -13.60 -40.32 2.53
CA ILE A 73 -13.80 -39.08 3.30
C ILE A 73 -15.21 -39.09 3.92
N VAL A 74 -15.35 -38.57 5.14
CA VAL A 74 -16.67 -38.28 5.73
C VAL A 74 -16.94 -36.78 5.59
N LEU A 75 -18.02 -36.43 4.90
CA LEU A 75 -18.39 -35.04 4.65
C LEU A 75 -19.26 -34.47 5.78
N ASP A 76 -19.01 -33.22 6.16
CA ASP A 76 -19.75 -32.51 7.20
C ASP A 76 -20.97 -31.79 6.59
N VAL A 77 -22.16 -32.08 7.09
CA VAL A 77 -23.43 -31.48 6.69
C VAL A 77 -23.74 -30.32 7.64
N VAL A 78 -23.89 -29.11 7.10
CA VAL A 78 -24.26 -27.93 7.90
C VAL A 78 -25.75 -27.68 7.73
N LEU A 79 -26.46 -27.64 8.86
CA LEU A 79 -27.89 -27.38 8.93
C LEU A 79 -28.15 -25.90 9.20
N SER A 80 -29.22 -25.34 8.66
CA SER A 80 -29.65 -23.98 9.01
C SER A 80 -30.15 -23.94 10.46
N THR A 81 -29.61 -23.03 11.28
CA THR A 81 -30.09 -22.78 12.64
C THR A 81 -31.43 -22.05 12.60
N ALA A 82 -32.50 -22.67 13.13
CA ALA A 82 -33.88 -22.15 13.06
C ALA A 82 -34.19 -20.96 13.99
N ALA A 83 -33.19 -20.18 14.42
CA ALA A 83 -33.38 -19.16 15.44
C ALA A 83 -34.01 -17.84 14.93
N GLU A 84 -34.41 -17.76 13.67
CA GLU A 84 -35.27 -16.69 13.16
C GLU A 84 -36.63 -17.28 12.75
N HIS A 85 -37.52 -17.41 13.73
CA HIS A 85 -38.96 -17.45 13.50
C HIS A 85 -39.53 -16.08 13.88
N ALA A 86 -40.06 -15.37 12.89
CA ALA A 86 -41.10 -14.38 13.12
C ALA A 86 -42.37 -15.11 13.62
N PRO A 87 -43.18 -14.48 14.48
CA PRO A 87 -44.34 -15.14 15.06
C PRO A 87 -45.45 -15.34 14.02
N ILE A 88 -45.94 -16.57 13.97
CA ILE A 88 -47.19 -16.94 13.32
C ILE A 88 -48.33 -16.51 14.26
N ASP A 89 -49.06 -15.48 13.87
CA ASP A 89 -50.44 -15.27 14.31
C ASP A 89 -51.21 -14.40 13.30
N SER A 90 -51.95 -15.05 12.41
CA SER A 90 -53.27 -14.61 11.89
C SER A 90 -53.59 -15.30 10.56
N LEU A 91 -54.30 -16.42 10.64
CA LEU A 91 -55.26 -16.82 9.62
C LEU A 91 -56.66 -16.45 10.14
N LEU A 92 -57.46 -15.85 9.24
CA LEU A 92 -58.93 -15.90 9.09
C LEU A 92 -59.58 -14.52 8.84
N ARG A 93 -59.61 -14.05 7.59
CA ARG A 93 -60.84 -13.83 6.76
C ARG A 93 -60.52 -13.18 5.38
N PRO A 94 -61.16 -13.61 4.27
CA PRO A 94 -61.12 -12.96 2.95
C PRO A 94 -62.26 -11.90 2.83
N PRO A 95 -62.32 -10.95 1.83
CA PRO A 95 -62.29 -11.24 0.39
C PRO A 95 -61.77 -10.18 -0.63
N ASN A 96 -61.51 -10.66 -1.85
CA ASN A 96 -61.70 -10.09 -3.21
C ASN A 96 -61.17 -8.69 -3.59
N LEU A 97 -60.29 -8.61 -4.62
CA LEU A 97 -60.62 -8.17 -6.01
C LEU A 97 -59.36 -8.04 -6.92
N THR A 98 -59.41 -8.78 -8.03
CA THR A 98 -58.83 -8.60 -9.40
C THR A 98 -57.31 -8.41 -9.67
N PRO A 99 -56.77 -9.07 -10.72
CA PRO A 99 -55.42 -8.85 -11.25
C PRO A 99 -55.41 -7.99 -12.52
N ASP A 100 -54.55 -6.98 -12.59
CA ASP A 100 -54.05 -6.39 -13.85
C ASP A 100 -52.79 -5.57 -13.54
N LEU A 101 -51.62 -6.04 -13.99
CA LEU A 101 -50.76 -5.32 -14.95
C LEU A 101 -49.42 -6.05 -15.09
N VAL A 102 -49.24 -6.62 -16.27
CA VAL A 102 -47.96 -7.06 -16.84
C VAL A 102 -47.15 -5.80 -17.21
N ILE A 103 -45.92 -5.67 -16.70
CA ILE A 103 -44.95 -4.69 -17.24
C ILE A 103 -43.85 -5.45 -17.98
N THR A 104 -44.01 -5.47 -19.30
CA THR A 104 -42.97 -5.73 -20.30
C THR A 104 -42.34 -4.38 -20.69
N GLY A 105 -41.01 -4.35 -20.81
CA GLY A 105 -40.32 -3.49 -21.78
C GLY A 105 -39.86 -2.10 -21.31
N VAL A 106 -38.59 -2.01 -20.91
CA VAL A 106 -37.81 -0.76 -21.02
C VAL A 106 -36.70 -0.98 -22.05
N ALA A 107 -37.05 -0.81 -23.32
CA ALA A 107 -36.13 -0.65 -24.42
C ALA A 107 -36.78 0.28 -25.45
N MET A 108 -36.47 1.57 -25.37
CA MET A 108 -36.48 2.57 -26.45
C MET A 108 -36.62 3.95 -25.81
N LEU A 109 -35.53 4.73 -25.76
CA LEU A 109 -35.54 6.20 -25.86
C LEU A 109 -34.08 6.70 -25.98
N LEU A 110 -33.49 6.49 -27.15
CA LEU A 110 -32.38 7.32 -27.63
C LEU A 110 -32.69 7.68 -29.09
N ARG A 111 -33.43 8.78 -29.28
CA ARG A 111 -33.58 9.42 -30.59
C ARG A 111 -32.97 10.82 -30.49
N LYS A 112 -31.82 11.00 -31.16
CA LYS A 112 -31.18 12.31 -31.36
C LYS A 112 -32.10 13.22 -32.19
N PRO A 113 -32.15 14.54 -31.93
CA PRO A 113 -32.74 15.47 -32.87
C PRO A 113 -31.72 15.79 -33.98
N GLN A 114 -32.20 15.68 -35.21
CA GLN A 114 -31.53 16.06 -36.44
C GLN A 114 -31.83 17.55 -36.68
N TRP A 115 -30.79 18.38 -36.71
CA TRP A 115 -30.88 19.80 -37.06
C TRP A 115 -30.54 19.93 -38.55
N SER A 116 -31.48 20.43 -39.34
CA SER A 116 -31.29 20.84 -40.73
C SER A 116 -31.53 22.35 -40.84
N GLY A 117 -30.69 22.99 -41.66
CA GLY A 117 -30.39 24.42 -41.65
C GLY A 117 -31.41 25.38 -42.26
N SER A 118 -31.05 26.66 -42.22
CA SER A 118 -31.18 27.57 -43.36
C SER A 118 -30.27 28.78 -43.18
N GLU A 119 -29.43 29.02 -44.19
CA GLU A 119 -28.73 30.27 -44.44
C GLU A 119 -29.70 31.41 -44.81
N GLY A 120 -29.35 32.65 -44.47
CA GLY A 120 -30.03 33.86 -44.92
C GLY A 120 -29.22 35.09 -44.55
N SER A 121 -28.84 35.88 -45.56
CA SER A 121 -27.80 36.90 -45.57
C SER A 121 -28.36 38.34 -45.59
N LYS A 122 -27.45 39.32 -45.43
CA LYS A 122 -27.54 40.80 -45.70
C LYS A 122 -28.14 41.65 -44.57
N SER A 123 -27.74 42.90 -44.32
CA SER A 123 -26.71 43.82 -44.82
C SER A 123 -26.68 45.06 -43.89
N ALA A 124 -25.71 45.93 -44.12
CA ALA A 124 -25.25 47.05 -43.30
C ALA A 124 -26.14 48.32 -43.24
N GLU A 125 -25.66 49.24 -42.40
CA GLU A 125 -25.65 50.71 -42.50
C GLU A 125 -26.72 51.58 -41.80
N ASP A 126 -26.21 52.32 -40.80
CA ASP A 126 -26.20 53.78 -40.62
C ASP A 126 -27.42 54.61 -40.16
N SER A 127 -27.15 55.28 -39.03
CA SER A 127 -27.26 56.73 -38.78
C SER A 127 -28.56 57.38 -38.29
N ALA A 128 -28.36 58.04 -37.13
CA ALA A 128 -28.86 59.36 -36.71
C ALA A 128 -30.25 59.50 -36.04
N ALA A 129 -30.15 59.88 -34.76
CA ALA A 129 -30.94 60.83 -33.96
C ALA A 129 -32.34 61.28 -34.43
N ILE A 130 -33.29 61.32 -33.48
CA ILE A 130 -34.05 62.53 -33.08
C ILE A 130 -34.99 62.20 -31.90
N ALA A 131 -34.91 63.07 -30.88
CA ALA A 131 -35.90 63.52 -29.90
C ALA A 131 -36.84 62.52 -29.17
N SER A 132 -36.75 62.59 -27.84
CA SER A 132 -37.81 62.28 -26.87
C SER A 132 -39.15 62.93 -27.22
N PRO A 133 -40.25 62.30 -26.80
CA PRO A 133 -41.11 63.01 -25.87
C PRO A 133 -41.45 62.17 -24.64
N GLU A 134 -41.33 62.81 -23.49
CA GLU A 134 -42.03 62.42 -22.27
C GLU A 134 -43.53 62.27 -22.57
N THR A 135 -44.08 61.08 -22.31
CA THR A 135 -45.47 60.95 -21.85
C THR A 135 -45.61 59.69 -21.00
N ASP A 136 -46.37 59.89 -19.93
CA ASP A 136 -46.80 58.95 -18.90
C ASP A 136 -47.06 57.50 -19.34
N SER A 137 -46.44 56.55 -18.64
CA SER A 137 -46.99 55.20 -18.46
C SER A 137 -46.57 54.61 -17.10
N LYS A 138 -47.21 55.10 -16.04
CA LYS A 138 -47.34 54.38 -14.77
C LYS A 138 -48.37 53.26 -14.94
N LYS A 139 -48.00 52.15 -15.60
CA LYS A 139 -48.76 50.88 -15.57
C LYS A 139 -47.95 49.70 -16.13
N ALA A 140 -46.82 49.37 -15.50
CA ALA A 140 -46.08 48.13 -15.78
C ALA A 140 -45.30 47.62 -14.54
N THR A 141 -45.96 47.54 -13.38
CA THR A 141 -45.31 47.11 -12.13
C THR A 141 -46.07 46.00 -11.41
N MET A 142 -46.68 45.07 -12.17
CA MET A 142 -47.38 43.93 -11.54
C MET A 142 -47.28 42.58 -12.28
N VAL A 143 -46.48 42.46 -13.35
CA VAL A 143 -46.27 41.19 -14.07
C VAL A 143 -44.89 40.56 -13.78
N SER A 144 -43.91 41.31 -13.23
CA SER A 144 -42.54 40.80 -13.02
C SER A 144 -42.37 39.84 -11.83
N GLY A 145 -43.35 39.73 -10.93
CA GLY A 145 -43.25 38.85 -9.75
C GLY A 145 -43.45 37.36 -10.06
N PHE A 146 -44.29 37.06 -11.05
CA PHE A 146 -44.58 35.68 -11.43
C PHE A 146 -43.43 35.07 -12.24
N GLU A 147 -42.92 35.80 -13.25
CA GLU A 147 -41.81 35.35 -14.10
C GLU A 147 -40.54 35.08 -13.29
N GLY A 148 -40.18 35.96 -12.35
CA GLY A 148 -39.00 35.76 -11.50
C GLY A 148 -39.12 34.54 -10.58
N THR A 149 -40.33 34.19 -10.15
CA THR A 149 -40.57 33.00 -9.32
C THR A 149 -40.45 31.71 -10.14
N VAL A 150 -40.92 31.74 -11.40
CA VAL A 150 -40.82 30.60 -12.32
C VAL A 150 -39.36 30.34 -12.71
N ILE A 151 -38.60 31.38 -13.04
CA ILE A 151 -37.16 31.25 -13.37
C ILE A 151 -36.38 30.64 -12.21
N ARG A 152 -36.56 31.13 -10.98
CA ARG A 152 -35.89 30.56 -9.80
C ARG A 152 -36.23 29.10 -9.55
N LYS A 153 -37.48 28.68 -9.79
CA LYS A 153 -37.87 27.26 -9.64
C LYS A 153 -37.24 26.40 -10.74
N LEU A 154 -37.11 26.91 -11.97
CA LEU A 154 -36.44 26.21 -13.06
C LEU A 154 -34.94 26.04 -12.78
N ASP A 155 -34.27 27.08 -12.24
CA ASP A 155 -32.85 27.00 -11.86
C ASP A 155 -32.63 25.91 -10.78
N VAL A 156 -33.48 25.87 -9.75
CA VAL A 156 -33.40 24.83 -8.70
C VAL A 156 -33.61 23.43 -9.27
N LEU A 157 -34.55 23.25 -10.20
CA LEU A 157 -34.78 21.95 -10.86
C LEU A 157 -33.60 21.55 -11.75
N TYR A 158 -33.00 22.52 -12.44
CA TYR A 158 -31.81 22.30 -13.26
C TYR A 158 -30.61 21.88 -12.40
N ASP A 159 -30.37 22.55 -11.27
CA ASP A 159 -29.33 22.20 -10.31
C ASP A 159 -29.56 20.80 -9.69
N GLN A 160 -30.80 20.47 -9.34
CA GLN A 160 -31.15 19.13 -8.86
C GLN A 160 -30.91 18.06 -9.93
N SER A 161 -31.29 18.33 -11.18
CA SER A 161 -31.04 17.44 -12.33
C SER A 161 -29.54 17.20 -12.54
N ASN A 162 -28.73 18.26 -12.51
CA ASN A 162 -27.28 18.16 -12.63
C ASN A 162 -26.65 17.34 -11.49
N LYS A 163 -27.15 17.50 -10.27
CA LYS A 163 -26.70 16.71 -9.11
C LYS A 163 -27.04 15.23 -9.26
N VAL A 164 -28.26 14.90 -9.71
CA VAL A 164 -28.67 13.52 -9.99
C VAL A 164 -27.82 12.92 -11.12
N MET A 165 -27.58 13.66 -12.21
CA MET A 165 -26.72 13.22 -13.30
C MET A 165 -25.27 12.96 -12.83
N GLY A 166 -24.74 13.81 -11.94
CA GLY A 166 -23.43 13.60 -11.30
C GLY A 166 -23.37 12.32 -10.46
N LEU A 167 -24.41 12.05 -9.65
CA LEU A 167 -24.52 10.82 -8.86
C LEU A 167 -24.67 9.57 -9.74
N THR A 168 -25.47 9.63 -10.79
CA THR A 168 -25.64 8.53 -11.74
C THR A 168 -24.34 8.21 -12.46
N LYS A 169 -23.59 9.24 -12.90
CA LYS A 169 -22.26 9.04 -13.50
C LYS A 169 -21.31 8.37 -12.52
N GLN A 170 -21.24 8.87 -11.27
CA GLN A 170 -20.42 8.28 -10.22
C GLN A 170 -20.80 6.81 -9.92
N MET A 171 -22.09 6.48 -9.95
CA MET A 171 -22.58 5.12 -9.75
C MET A 171 -22.18 4.20 -10.91
N ASN A 172 -22.30 4.65 -12.15
CA ASN A 172 -21.88 3.90 -13.33
C ASN A 172 -20.36 3.65 -13.32
N ASP A 173 -19.55 4.66 -12.98
CA ASP A 173 -18.09 4.52 -12.86
C ASP A 173 -17.73 3.46 -11.78
N ARG A 174 -18.48 3.44 -10.66
CA ARG A 174 -18.33 2.41 -9.62
C ARG A 174 -18.73 1.02 -10.10
N LEU A 175 -19.79 0.89 -10.90
CA LEU A 175 -20.23 -0.40 -11.44
C LEU A 175 -19.20 -1.00 -12.39
N VAL A 176 -18.63 -0.20 -13.30
CA VAL A 176 -17.53 -0.64 -14.19
C VAL A 176 -16.33 -1.10 -13.37
N LEU A 177 -15.96 -0.35 -12.31
CA LEU A 177 -14.87 -0.76 -11.41
C LEU A 177 -15.16 -2.09 -10.69
N ILE A 178 -16.39 -2.30 -10.22
CA ILE A 178 -16.81 -3.55 -9.56
C ILE A 178 -16.77 -4.72 -10.54
N GLN A 179 -17.26 -4.52 -11.77
CA GLN A 179 -17.24 -5.53 -12.81
C GLN A 179 -15.81 -5.95 -13.16
N ASN A 180 -14.92 -4.99 -13.41
CA ASN A 180 -13.50 -5.25 -13.71
C ASN A 180 -12.80 -5.99 -12.56
N LYS A 181 -13.08 -5.61 -11.30
CA LYS A 181 -12.54 -6.31 -10.13
C LYS A 181 -13.07 -7.74 -10.00
N THR A 182 -14.35 -7.95 -10.32
CA THR A 182 -14.97 -9.28 -10.26
C THR A 182 -14.35 -10.21 -11.30
N GLU A 183 -14.16 -9.73 -12.53
CA GLU A 183 -13.48 -10.47 -13.60
C GLU A 183 -12.05 -10.82 -13.20
N ALA A 184 -11.28 -9.84 -12.68
CA ALA A 184 -9.93 -10.09 -12.19
C ALA A 184 -9.87 -11.17 -11.09
N ILE A 185 -10.82 -11.16 -10.14
CA ILE A 185 -10.89 -12.19 -9.08
C ILE A 185 -11.20 -13.58 -9.67
N LEU A 186 -12.08 -13.66 -10.67
CA LEU A 186 -12.44 -14.92 -11.32
C LEU A 186 -11.25 -15.49 -12.10
N THR A 187 -10.59 -14.66 -12.91
CA THR A 187 -9.37 -15.01 -13.64
C THR A 187 -8.28 -15.47 -12.68
N GLN A 188 -8.05 -14.73 -11.60
CA GLN A 188 -7.07 -15.10 -10.57
C GLN A 188 -7.36 -16.47 -9.97
N ASN A 189 -8.60 -16.76 -9.57
CA ASN A 189 -8.93 -18.05 -8.98
C ASN A 189 -8.71 -19.22 -9.94
N TYR A 190 -9.05 -19.03 -11.22
CA TYR A 190 -8.83 -20.04 -12.25
C TYR A 190 -7.34 -20.30 -12.45
N GLU A 191 -6.56 -19.24 -12.69
CA GLU A 191 -5.13 -19.33 -12.96
C GLU A 191 -4.31 -19.80 -11.75
N LEU A 192 -4.75 -19.49 -10.52
CA LEU A 192 -4.09 -19.98 -9.30
C LEU A 192 -4.18 -21.50 -9.17
N LEU A 193 -5.28 -22.10 -9.64
CA LEU A 193 -5.51 -23.54 -9.63
C LEU A 193 -4.79 -24.23 -10.80
N GLU A 194 -4.75 -23.57 -11.96
CA GLU A 194 -4.15 -24.14 -13.16
C GLU A 194 -2.62 -24.02 -13.15
N TYR A 195 -2.08 -22.85 -12.82
CA TYR A 195 -0.66 -22.53 -12.94
C TYR A 195 0.06 -22.60 -11.59
N ALA A 196 0.07 -23.81 -11.02
CA ALA A 196 0.78 -24.09 -9.78
C ALA A 196 2.31 -23.95 -9.90
N ILE A 197 2.84 -24.02 -11.12
CA ILE A 197 4.27 -24.08 -11.49
C ILE A 197 4.56 -23.00 -12.55
N PRO A 198 5.78 -22.42 -12.60
CA PRO A 198 6.15 -21.49 -13.66
C PRO A 198 6.06 -22.12 -15.05
N ARG A 199 5.44 -21.40 -15.99
CA ARG A 199 5.16 -21.88 -17.35
C ARG A 199 6.25 -21.56 -18.38
N LEU A 200 7.08 -20.55 -18.11
CA LEU A 200 8.17 -20.17 -19.00
C LEU A 200 9.47 -20.79 -18.50
N PHE A 201 10.05 -21.66 -19.33
CA PHE A 201 11.35 -22.27 -19.08
C PHE A 201 12.06 -22.58 -20.40
N ILE A 202 13.38 -22.72 -20.30
CA ILE A 202 14.23 -23.28 -21.36
C ILE A 202 15.07 -24.41 -20.77
N VAL A 203 15.65 -25.20 -21.66
CA VAL A 203 16.62 -26.22 -21.30
C VAL A 203 17.94 -25.93 -21.97
N LEU A 204 19.02 -25.97 -21.19
CA LEU A 204 20.39 -25.74 -21.63
C LEU A 204 21.26 -26.94 -21.22
N PRO A 205 22.32 -27.27 -21.99
CA PRO A 205 23.29 -28.28 -21.56
C PRO A 205 24.07 -27.80 -20.34
N GLU A 206 24.42 -28.72 -19.43
CA GLU A 206 25.31 -28.45 -18.31
C GLU A 206 26.72 -28.17 -18.86
N ALA A 207 27.19 -26.92 -18.72
CA ALA A 207 28.43 -26.45 -19.31
C ALA A 207 29.65 -27.26 -18.80
N SER A 208 30.27 -28.10 -19.66
CA SER A 208 31.68 -28.54 -19.48
C SER A 208 32.26 -29.46 -20.56
N THR A 209 31.50 -30.02 -21.50
CA THR A 209 32.12 -30.91 -22.50
C THR A 209 32.15 -30.26 -23.87
N THR A 210 33.35 -30.26 -24.48
CA THR A 210 33.55 -30.05 -25.92
C THR A 210 32.45 -30.77 -26.68
N TRP A 211 31.72 -30.01 -27.49
CA TRP A 211 30.61 -30.49 -28.31
C TRP A 211 31.00 -31.77 -29.05
N ASP A 212 30.37 -32.88 -28.68
CA ASP A 212 30.45 -34.14 -29.42
C ASP A 212 29.03 -34.65 -29.69
N PRO A 213 28.53 -34.53 -30.93
CA PRO A 213 27.22 -35.05 -31.35
C PRO A 213 27.02 -36.54 -31.08
N ALA A 214 28.11 -37.32 -30.99
CA ALA A 214 28.04 -38.74 -30.65
C ALA A 214 27.81 -38.99 -29.15
N SER A 215 28.13 -38.01 -28.31
CA SER A 215 27.99 -38.08 -26.85
C SER A 215 26.63 -37.57 -26.34
N ALA A 216 25.67 -37.29 -27.22
CA ALA A 216 24.40 -36.65 -26.86
C ALA A 216 23.58 -37.39 -25.78
N ILE A 217 23.79 -38.71 -25.64
CA ILE A 217 23.21 -39.56 -24.58
C ILE A 217 23.81 -39.26 -23.19
N ARG A 218 25.04 -38.73 -23.13
CA ARG A 218 25.78 -38.40 -21.91
C ARG A 218 25.62 -36.94 -21.49
N THR A 219 25.15 -36.07 -22.39
CA THR A 219 24.93 -34.65 -22.08
C THR A 219 23.86 -34.53 -21.02
N LYS A 220 24.22 -33.91 -19.88
CA LYS A 220 23.24 -33.53 -18.88
C LYS A 220 22.59 -32.23 -19.29
N PHE A 221 21.27 -32.18 -19.17
CA PHE A 221 20.48 -31.00 -19.47
C PHE A 221 19.92 -30.41 -18.18
N ARG A 222 19.88 -29.08 -18.11
CA ARG A 222 19.30 -28.33 -17.00
C ARG A 222 18.18 -27.43 -17.48
N LEU A 223 17.05 -27.49 -16.80
CA LEU A 223 15.91 -26.60 -16.99
C LEU A 223 16.09 -25.32 -16.20
N HIS A 224 16.00 -24.17 -16.89
CA HIS A 224 16.03 -22.84 -16.30
C HIS A 224 14.69 -22.16 -16.50
N PHE A 225 14.10 -21.64 -15.43
CA PHE A 225 12.87 -20.87 -15.50
C PHE A 225 13.13 -19.42 -15.90
N ILE A 226 12.14 -18.83 -16.56
CA ILE A 226 12.18 -17.44 -17.03
C ILE A 226 11.23 -16.62 -16.16
N CYS A 227 11.72 -15.45 -15.72
CA CYS A 227 10.94 -14.45 -15.04
C CYS A 227 9.97 -13.78 -16.01
N GLU A 228 8.67 -13.86 -15.72
CA GLU A 228 7.57 -13.23 -16.48
C GLU A 228 7.44 -11.72 -16.22
N CYS A 229 8.51 -11.01 -15.85
CA CYS A 229 8.44 -9.57 -15.66
C CYS A 229 8.29 -8.83 -17.00
N GLY A 230 7.69 -7.65 -16.96
CA GLY A 230 7.40 -6.83 -18.12
C GLY A 230 6.85 -5.48 -17.70
N GLU A 231 6.26 -4.72 -18.63
CA GLU A 231 5.69 -3.40 -18.30
C GLU A 231 4.61 -3.51 -17.20
N HIS A 232 3.90 -4.64 -17.13
CA HIS A 232 2.90 -4.92 -16.09
C HIS A 232 3.48 -5.10 -14.67
N THR A 233 4.78 -5.39 -14.55
CA THR A 233 5.50 -5.46 -13.26
C THR A 233 6.30 -4.20 -12.95
N LYS A 234 6.33 -3.25 -13.89
CA LYS A 234 7.17 -2.07 -13.79
C LYS A 234 6.56 -1.05 -12.85
N ALA A 235 7.15 -0.99 -11.67
CA ALA A 235 6.87 0.09 -10.74
C ALA A 235 7.31 1.44 -11.33
N THR A 236 6.55 2.49 -11.02
CA THR A 236 6.91 3.85 -11.41
C THR A 236 8.27 4.21 -10.82
N GLY A 237 9.25 4.53 -11.68
CA GLY A 237 10.62 4.83 -11.23
C GLY A 237 11.50 3.61 -10.93
N SER A 238 11.04 2.38 -11.21
CA SER A 238 11.88 1.19 -11.08
C SER A 238 13.12 1.28 -11.97
N ARG A 239 14.29 1.13 -11.35
CA ARG A 239 15.58 1.00 -12.06
C ARG A 239 15.86 -0.43 -12.51
N ILE A 240 15.13 -1.41 -11.96
CA ILE A 240 15.27 -2.81 -12.36
C ILE A 240 14.68 -2.95 -13.77
N PRO A 241 15.42 -3.53 -14.73
CA PRO A 241 14.89 -3.82 -16.06
C PRO A 241 13.67 -4.74 -15.99
N HIS A 242 12.62 -4.44 -16.75
CA HIS A 242 11.38 -5.22 -16.78
C HIS A 242 11.21 -5.87 -18.16
N HIS A 243 12.07 -6.85 -18.44
CA HIS A 243 12.01 -7.70 -19.63
C HIS A 243 12.21 -9.17 -19.22
N LEU A 244 11.73 -10.11 -20.04
CA LEU A 244 11.89 -11.53 -19.77
C LEU A 244 13.39 -11.90 -19.62
N HIS A 245 13.74 -12.54 -18.51
CA HIS A 245 15.12 -12.94 -18.21
C HIS A 245 15.14 -14.27 -17.43
N LEU A 246 16.28 -14.96 -17.44
CA LEU A 246 16.45 -16.18 -16.65
C LEU A 246 16.42 -15.87 -15.16
N ALA A 247 15.59 -16.61 -14.42
CA ALA A 247 15.55 -16.51 -12.98
C ALA A 247 16.89 -16.94 -12.37
N ASN A 248 17.31 -16.28 -11.29
CA ASN A 248 18.58 -16.56 -10.65
C ASN A 248 18.52 -17.88 -9.84
N HIS A 249 18.74 -19.00 -10.53
CA HIS A 249 18.91 -20.34 -9.95
C HIS A 249 19.82 -21.19 -10.84
N GLU A 250 20.41 -22.25 -10.26
CA GLU A 250 21.40 -23.12 -10.93
C GLU A 250 20.83 -24.01 -12.05
N GLY A 251 19.53 -23.94 -12.32
CA GLY A 251 18.82 -24.90 -13.18
C GLY A 251 18.52 -26.25 -12.51
N TYR A 252 17.55 -26.96 -13.05
CA TYR A 252 17.12 -28.29 -12.57
C TYR A 252 17.59 -29.37 -13.53
N VAL A 253 18.30 -30.39 -13.04
CA VAL A 253 18.75 -31.49 -13.89
C VAL A 253 17.53 -32.26 -14.43
N VAL A 254 17.51 -32.51 -15.74
CA VAL A 254 16.46 -33.28 -16.42
C VAL A 254 16.82 -34.77 -16.36
N ASN A 255 16.06 -35.55 -15.58
CA ASN A 255 16.34 -36.96 -15.30
C ASN A 255 16.03 -37.92 -16.46
N LYS A 256 15.10 -37.53 -17.35
CA LYS A 256 14.71 -38.32 -18.53
C LYS A 256 14.69 -37.43 -19.78
N PRO A 257 15.85 -37.01 -20.29
CA PRO A 257 15.92 -36.04 -21.39
C PRO A 257 15.11 -36.47 -22.61
N THR A 258 15.20 -37.73 -23.03
CA THR A 258 14.47 -38.25 -24.21
C THR A 258 12.95 -38.11 -24.07
N ASP A 259 12.37 -38.57 -22.96
CA ASP A 259 10.92 -38.47 -22.73
C ASP A 259 10.48 -37.01 -22.52
N PHE A 260 11.31 -36.23 -21.84
CA PHE A 260 11.09 -34.80 -21.64
C PHE A 260 11.05 -34.06 -22.97
N PHE A 261 12.02 -34.28 -23.86
CA PHE A 261 12.07 -33.63 -25.18
C PHE A 261 11.02 -34.16 -26.14
N ARG A 262 10.61 -35.43 -26.03
CA ARG A 262 9.44 -35.93 -26.76
C ARG A 262 8.18 -35.15 -26.38
N LYS A 263 8.04 -34.83 -25.09
CA LYS A 263 6.85 -34.13 -24.57
C LYS A 263 6.88 -32.61 -24.78
N TYR A 264 8.01 -31.96 -24.48
CA TYR A 264 8.12 -30.50 -24.44
C TYR A 264 8.99 -29.94 -25.58
N GLY A 265 9.49 -30.77 -26.50
CA GLY A 265 10.47 -30.37 -27.51
C GLY A 265 10.00 -29.26 -28.44
N SER A 266 8.76 -29.35 -28.94
CA SER A 266 8.14 -28.30 -29.77
C SER A 266 8.07 -26.96 -29.05
N PHE A 267 7.57 -26.97 -27.81
CA PHE A 267 7.54 -25.79 -26.94
C PHE A 267 8.94 -25.20 -26.71
N LEU A 268 9.95 -26.05 -26.49
CA LEU A 268 11.32 -25.59 -26.24
C LEU A 268 11.96 -24.97 -27.47
N ILE A 269 11.75 -25.52 -28.68
CA ILE A 269 12.23 -24.91 -29.93
C ILE A 269 11.66 -23.50 -30.04
N LEU A 270 10.33 -23.38 -29.91
CA LEU A 270 9.66 -22.09 -29.98
C LEU A 270 10.24 -21.09 -28.95
N MET A 271 10.39 -21.51 -27.70
CA MET A 271 10.95 -20.66 -26.65
C MET A 271 12.40 -20.25 -26.93
N LEU A 272 13.23 -21.19 -27.40
CA LEU A 272 14.63 -20.93 -27.72
C LEU A 272 14.77 -20.00 -28.93
N GLU A 273 13.94 -20.16 -29.96
CA GLU A 273 13.89 -19.26 -31.12
C GLU A 273 13.42 -17.85 -30.74
N MET A 274 12.37 -17.74 -29.93
CA MET A 274 11.86 -16.46 -29.42
C MET A 274 12.95 -15.68 -28.66
N ILE A 275 13.71 -16.39 -27.83
CA ILE A 275 14.81 -15.83 -27.04
C ILE A 275 15.99 -15.49 -27.95
N LYS A 276 16.36 -16.37 -28.89
CA LYS A 276 17.48 -16.16 -29.81
C LYS A 276 17.26 -14.93 -30.69
N LEU A 277 16.08 -14.81 -31.31
CA LEU A 277 15.78 -13.75 -32.28
C LEU A 277 15.28 -12.46 -31.63
N GLY A 278 14.76 -12.52 -30.41
CA GLY A 278 14.12 -11.40 -29.74
C GLY A 278 12.81 -11.00 -30.42
N THR A 279 11.69 -11.50 -29.92
CA THR A 279 10.37 -11.28 -30.53
C THR A 279 9.45 -10.44 -29.64
N ARG A 280 8.45 -9.79 -30.25
CA ARG A 280 7.33 -9.19 -29.51
C ARG A 280 6.11 -10.08 -29.67
N ILE A 281 5.60 -10.65 -28.57
CA ILE A 281 4.38 -11.46 -28.57
C ILE A 281 3.38 -10.87 -27.59
N ALA A 282 2.16 -10.58 -28.06
CA ALA A 282 1.07 -10.05 -27.22
C ALA A 282 1.46 -8.84 -26.34
N GLY A 283 2.30 -7.94 -26.86
CA GLY A 283 2.81 -6.77 -26.12
C GLY A 283 3.96 -7.05 -25.15
N HIS A 284 4.38 -8.31 -24.98
CA HIS A 284 5.59 -8.68 -24.26
C HIS A 284 6.80 -8.62 -25.20
N VAL A 285 7.85 -7.91 -24.79
CA VAL A 285 9.13 -7.90 -25.49
C VAL A 285 9.98 -9.04 -24.91
N VAL A 286 10.24 -10.06 -25.72
CA VAL A 286 11.32 -11.01 -25.49
C VAL A 286 12.58 -10.34 -26.06
N PRO A 287 13.53 -9.91 -25.22
CA PRO A 287 14.78 -9.38 -25.73
C PRO A 287 15.53 -10.47 -26.49
N ALA A 288 16.32 -10.09 -27.50
CA ALA A 288 17.22 -11.04 -28.14
C ALA A 288 18.22 -11.58 -27.11
N LEU A 289 18.80 -12.75 -27.38
CA LEU A 289 19.66 -13.41 -26.41
C LEU A 289 20.91 -12.59 -26.06
N GLU A 290 21.36 -11.75 -27.00
CA GLU A 290 22.43 -10.75 -26.81
C GLU A 290 22.07 -9.69 -25.75
N ASP A 291 20.77 -9.41 -25.58
CA ASP A 291 20.22 -8.44 -24.64
C ASP A 291 19.72 -9.07 -23.33
N LEU A 292 19.62 -10.41 -23.27
CA LEU A 292 19.23 -11.19 -22.09
C LEU A 292 20.37 -11.15 -21.06
N LYS A 293 20.46 -10.03 -20.35
CA LYS A 293 21.35 -9.91 -19.20
C LYS A 293 20.90 -10.91 -18.15
N VAL A 294 21.74 -11.91 -17.86
CA VAL A 294 21.59 -12.72 -16.66
C VAL A 294 21.57 -11.76 -15.48
N VAL A 295 20.54 -11.85 -14.63
CA VAL A 295 20.39 -10.96 -13.46
C VAL A 295 21.48 -11.27 -12.46
N ASN A 296 22.65 -10.67 -12.67
CA ASN A 296 23.69 -10.59 -11.68
C ASN A 296 23.42 -9.36 -10.82
N SER A 297 22.86 -9.63 -9.65
CA SER A 297 22.78 -8.70 -8.53
C SER A 297 24.17 -8.07 -8.30
N LEU A 298 24.31 -6.81 -8.70
CA LEU A 298 25.34 -5.85 -8.27
C LEU A 298 26.74 -6.41 -7.96
N SER A 299 27.64 -6.44 -8.97
CA SER A 299 29.10 -6.10 -8.87
C SER A 299 30.05 -6.86 -9.82
N TYR A 300 29.59 -7.63 -10.80
CA TYR A 300 30.51 -8.37 -11.68
C TYR A 300 31.00 -7.54 -12.89
N SER A 301 32.27 -7.72 -13.25
CA SER A 301 32.90 -7.07 -14.41
C SER A 301 32.21 -7.48 -15.73
N GLN A 302 32.08 -6.53 -16.66
CA GLN A 302 31.47 -6.71 -17.98
C GLN A 302 32.02 -7.96 -18.74
N SER A 303 33.29 -8.31 -18.52
CA SER A 303 33.93 -9.50 -19.09
C SER A 303 33.28 -10.82 -18.67
N THR A 304 32.86 -10.95 -17.41
CA THR A 304 32.18 -12.15 -16.91
C THR A 304 30.80 -12.28 -17.53
N ILE A 305 30.09 -11.17 -17.69
CA ILE A 305 28.77 -11.13 -18.34
C ILE A 305 28.90 -11.60 -19.80
N ASN A 306 29.86 -11.06 -20.55
CA ASN A 306 30.07 -11.44 -21.95
C ASN A 306 30.44 -12.93 -22.11
N SER A 307 31.24 -13.49 -21.19
CA SER A 307 31.58 -14.92 -21.18
C SER A 307 30.34 -15.79 -20.97
N VAL A 308 29.52 -15.45 -19.98
CA VAL A 308 28.28 -16.18 -19.66
C VAL A 308 27.27 -16.07 -20.81
N THR A 309 27.09 -14.88 -21.39
CA THR A 309 26.19 -14.70 -22.55
C THR A 309 26.65 -15.56 -23.74
N SER A 310 27.96 -15.63 -24.02
CA SER A 310 28.49 -16.48 -25.09
C SER A 310 28.25 -17.97 -24.83
N GLU A 311 28.39 -18.43 -23.58
CA GLU A 311 28.08 -19.81 -23.21
C GLU A 311 26.59 -20.13 -23.33
N ILE A 312 25.72 -19.20 -22.95
CA ILE A 312 24.27 -19.37 -23.10
C ILE A 312 23.90 -19.43 -24.58
N ILE A 313 24.43 -18.55 -25.44
CA ILE A 313 24.19 -18.58 -26.89
C ILE A 313 24.58 -19.95 -27.46
N LYS A 314 25.78 -20.44 -27.14
CA LYS A 314 26.22 -21.78 -27.55
C LYS A 314 25.31 -22.89 -27.02
N GLY A 315 24.84 -22.76 -25.78
CA GLY A 315 23.91 -23.71 -25.16
C GLY A 315 22.53 -23.71 -25.83
N VAL A 316 22.04 -22.55 -26.26
CA VAL A 316 20.78 -22.40 -27.01
C VAL A 316 20.92 -23.03 -28.39
N ASP A 317 21.98 -22.70 -29.13
CA ASP A 317 22.26 -23.30 -30.44
C ASP A 317 22.39 -24.82 -30.34
N TYR A 318 23.07 -25.32 -29.30
CA TYR A 318 23.18 -26.75 -29.03
C TYR A 318 21.81 -27.40 -28.79
N SER A 319 20.98 -26.76 -27.97
CA SER A 319 19.67 -27.30 -27.61
C SER A 319 18.73 -27.33 -28.82
N LEU A 320 18.76 -26.29 -29.67
CA LEU A 320 18.02 -26.25 -30.94
C LEU A 320 18.46 -27.40 -31.86
N ALA A 321 19.76 -27.51 -32.16
CA ALA A 321 20.27 -28.56 -33.04
C ALA A 321 19.98 -29.97 -32.51
N TYR A 322 20.04 -30.17 -31.19
CA TYR A 322 19.69 -31.43 -30.55
C TYR A 322 18.18 -31.73 -30.68
N LEU A 323 17.32 -30.74 -30.46
CA LEU A 323 15.87 -30.89 -30.56
C LEU A 323 15.43 -31.20 -32.00
N GLU A 324 15.92 -30.45 -32.98
CA GLU A 324 15.64 -30.66 -34.41
C GLU A 324 16.03 -32.08 -34.85
N LYS A 325 17.23 -32.54 -34.46
CA LYS A 325 17.69 -33.90 -34.78
C LYS A 325 16.81 -34.98 -34.15
N ASN A 326 16.36 -34.80 -32.90
CA ASN A 326 15.53 -35.80 -32.22
C ASN A 326 14.08 -35.80 -32.73
N LEU A 327 13.54 -34.65 -33.09
CA LEU A 327 12.20 -34.56 -33.69
C LEU A 327 12.18 -35.20 -35.09
N ALA A 328 13.24 -35.04 -35.89
CA ALA A 328 13.35 -35.69 -37.19
C ALA A 328 13.39 -37.24 -37.11
N LEU A 329 13.71 -37.82 -35.95
CA LEU A 329 13.72 -39.27 -35.73
C LEU A 329 12.35 -39.82 -35.32
N ILE A 330 11.39 -38.98 -34.96
CA ILE A 330 10.03 -39.41 -34.69
C ILE A 330 9.36 -39.63 -36.05
N PRO A 331 9.01 -40.87 -36.42
CA PRO A 331 8.32 -41.11 -37.68
C PRO A 331 6.98 -40.38 -37.62
N ASN A 332 6.81 -39.33 -38.44
CA ASN A 332 5.53 -38.66 -38.59
C ASN A 332 4.50 -39.73 -38.99
N SER A 333 3.55 -40.02 -38.10
CA SER A 333 2.55 -41.06 -38.36
C SER A 333 1.54 -40.65 -39.43
N ASP A 334 1.53 -39.39 -39.87
CA ASP A 334 0.68 -38.91 -40.96
C ASP A 334 1.51 -37.99 -41.88
N GLY A 335 1.64 -38.41 -43.14
CA GLY A 335 2.56 -37.83 -44.13
C GLY A 335 2.18 -36.44 -44.62
N VAL A 336 2.47 -35.41 -43.84
CA VAL A 336 2.51 -34.03 -44.31
C VAL A 336 3.96 -33.68 -44.66
N ASP A 337 4.20 -33.52 -45.96
CA ASP A 337 5.51 -33.24 -46.56
C ASP A 337 5.88 -31.76 -46.34
N VAL A 338 6.67 -31.47 -45.30
CA VAL A 338 7.14 -30.11 -44.96
C VAL A 338 8.59 -29.95 -45.42
N GLY A 339 8.77 -29.74 -46.73
CA GLY A 339 10.04 -29.33 -47.33
C GLY A 339 10.01 -27.85 -47.70
N GLY A 340 10.41 -26.96 -46.78
CA GLY A 340 10.34 -25.51 -46.97
C GLY A 340 11.58 -24.75 -46.46
N ASP A 341 12.09 -23.86 -47.31
CA ASP A 341 13.30 -23.04 -47.20
C ASP A 341 13.31 -22.10 -45.95
N ALA A 342 14.49 -21.82 -45.38
CA ALA A 342 14.69 -21.16 -44.07
C ALA A 342 14.17 -19.70 -43.98
N ARG A 343 13.74 -19.09 -45.09
CA ARG A 343 13.07 -17.77 -45.12
C ARG A 343 11.54 -17.86 -44.96
N SER A 344 10.94 -19.05 -45.03
CA SER A 344 9.52 -19.31 -44.73
C SER A 344 9.21 -19.25 -43.22
N LEU A 345 10.23 -19.46 -42.37
CA LEU A 345 10.07 -19.61 -40.92
C LEU A 345 9.33 -18.46 -40.22
N GLN A 346 9.40 -17.23 -40.72
CA GLN A 346 8.77 -16.10 -40.01
C GLN A 346 7.25 -16.00 -40.25
N HIS A 347 6.78 -16.46 -41.40
CA HIS A 347 5.34 -16.57 -41.70
C HIS A 347 4.78 -17.91 -41.19
N ASP A 348 5.61 -18.96 -41.15
CA ASP A 348 5.30 -20.23 -40.50
C ASP A 348 5.26 -20.13 -38.98
N LEU A 349 6.10 -19.30 -38.34
CA LEU A 349 6.09 -19.18 -36.87
C LEU A 349 4.73 -18.71 -36.35
N ALA A 350 4.04 -17.83 -37.08
CA ALA A 350 2.70 -17.38 -36.72
C ALA A 350 1.64 -18.48 -36.90
N SER A 351 1.77 -19.33 -37.92
CA SER A 351 0.89 -20.50 -38.12
C SER A 351 1.18 -21.59 -37.09
N TYR A 352 2.46 -21.87 -36.85
CA TYR A 352 2.95 -22.79 -35.84
C TYR A 352 2.53 -22.36 -34.43
N LEU A 353 2.60 -21.06 -34.11
CA LEU A 353 2.08 -20.50 -32.86
C LEU A 353 0.56 -20.65 -32.71
N ALA A 354 -0.18 -20.75 -33.82
CA ALA A 354 -1.63 -20.99 -33.79
C ALA A 354 -1.95 -22.48 -33.56
N ASP A 355 -1.07 -23.38 -34.02
CA ASP A 355 -1.25 -24.83 -33.93
C ASP A 355 -0.59 -25.46 -32.69
N VAL A 356 0.39 -24.80 -32.07
CA VAL A 356 0.96 -25.24 -30.79
C VAL A 356 -0.06 -24.96 -29.69
N GLU A 357 -0.78 -26.00 -29.28
CA GLU A 357 -1.52 -25.99 -28.02
C GLU A 357 -0.56 -25.53 -26.91
N GLY A 358 -0.83 -24.35 -26.36
CA GLY A 358 -0.05 -23.83 -25.25
C GLY A 358 -0.06 -24.81 -24.09
N LEU A 359 1.04 -24.93 -23.37
CA LEU A 359 1.14 -25.85 -22.22
C LEU A 359 -0.03 -25.64 -21.26
N GLU A 360 -0.93 -26.63 -21.19
CA GLU A 360 -2.04 -26.61 -20.24
C GLU A 360 -1.51 -26.82 -18.81
N GLY A 361 -2.29 -26.43 -17.79
CA GLY A 361 -1.91 -26.67 -16.40
C GLY A 361 -1.67 -28.16 -16.08
N VAL A 362 -2.31 -29.09 -16.81
CA VAL A 362 -2.05 -30.53 -16.67
C VAL A 362 -0.62 -30.89 -17.07
N ASP A 363 -0.12 -30.33 -18.17
CA ASP A 363 1.23 -30.59 -18.65
C ASP A 363 2.31 -30.02 -17.75
N LEU A 364 2.07 -28.83 -17.21
CA LEU A 364 2.97 -28.20 -16.25
C LEU A 364 3.05 -28.97 -14.93
N ARG A 365 1.95 -29.61 -14.48
CA ARG A 365 1.98 -30.48 -13.29
C ARG A 365 2.88 -31.70 -13.47
N GLN A 366 3.02 -32.20 -14.69
CA GLN A 366 3.93 -33.32 -14.99
C GLN A 366 5.39 -32.89 -15.08
N LEU A 367 5.67 -31.60 -15.25
CA LEU A 367 7.03 -31.06 -15.40
C LEU A 367 7.94 -31.50 -14.24
N GLY A 368 7.43 -31.45 -13.01
CA GLY A 368 8.17 -31.85 -11.82
C GLY A 368 8.66 -33.30 -11.85
N SER A 369 7.95 -34.21 -12.53
CA SER A 369 8.37 -35.62 -12.63
C SER A 369 9.64 -35.84 -13.47
N TYR A 370 10.02 -34.85 -14.29
CA TYR A 370 11.22 -34.90 -15.12
C TYR A 370 12.43 -34.25 -14.46
N LEU A 371 12.27 -33.55 -13.34
CA LEU A 371 13.31 -32.73 -12.72
C LEU A 371 13.89 -33.41 -11.48
N ALA A 372 15.21 -33.31 -11.31
CA ALA A 372 15.88 -33.67 -10.07
C ALA A 372 15.77 -32.51 -9.06
N PHE A 373 15.19 -32.78 -7.90
CA PHE A 373 15.14 -31.84 -6.78
C PHE A 373 16.26 -32.18 -5.79
N ASN A 374 17.20 -31.26 -5.60
CA ASN A 374 18.38 -31.48 -4.75
C ASN A 374 18.25 -30.90 -3.33
N SER A 375 17.11 -30.33 -2.93
CA SER A 375 16.98 -29.68 -1.62
C SER A 375 15.55 -29.72 -1.08
N SER A 376 15.43 -29.67 0.25
CA SER A 376 14.22 -29.65 1.07
C SER A 376 13.26 -28.48 0.84
N ASP A 377 13.60 -27.56 -0.06
CA ASP A 377 12.79 -26.38 -0.34
C ASP A 377 11.94 -26.62 -1.58
N ASP A 378 10.64 -26.85 -1.39
CA ASP A 378 9.62 -27.12 -2.42
C ASP A 378 9.39 -25.98 -3.45
N LEU A 379 10.26 -24.97 -3.50
CA LEU A 379 10.06 -23.78 -4.34
C LEU A 379 10.79 -23.90 -5.69
N LEU A 380 10.02 -24.09 -6.75
CA LEU A 380 10.48 -24.13 -8.14
C LEU A 380 11.03 -22.77 -8.61
N GLY A 381 12.35 -22.64 -8.58
CA GLY A 381 13.12 -21.73 -9.45
C GLY A 381 13.42 -20.36 -8.85
N ASN A 382 13.28 -20.19 -7.53
CA ASN A 382 13.33 -18.87 -6.88
C ASN A 382 12.36 -17.85 -7.52
N LEU A 383 11.31 -18.34 -8.19
CA LEU A 383 10.25 -17.55 -8.74
C LEU A 383 9.11 -17.43 -7.73
N TYR A 384 8.49 -16.26 -7.73
CA TYR A 384 7.42 -15.90 -6.82
C TYR A 384 6.20 -15.59 -7.65
N ARG A 385 5.07 -16.09 -7.17
CA ARG A 385 3.78 -15.82 -7.77
C ARG A 385 3.35 -14.40 -7.43
N MET A 386 2.93 -13.65 -8.44
CA MET A 386 2.22 -12.37 -8.27
C MET A 386 0.97 -12.32 -9.14
N THR A 387 0.02 -11.49 -8.74
CA THR A 387 -1.21 -11.25 -9.50
C THR A 387 -1.18 -9.85 -10.09
N THR A 388 -1.45 -9.73 -11.39
CA THR A 388 -1.55 -8.43 -12.07
C THR A 388 -2.85 -7.73 -11.71
N LYS A 389 -3.00 -6.46 -12.13
CA LYS A 389 -4.24 -5.70 -11.92
C LYS A 389 -5.46 -6.36 -12.59
N ASP A 390 -5.23 -7.09 -13.66
CA ASP A 390 -6.26 -7.78 -14.45
C ASP A 390 -6.55 -9.19 -13.93
N GLY A 391 -5.93 -9.60 -12.82
CA GLY A 391 -6.17 -10.90 -12.19
C GLY A 391 -5.25 -12.02 -12.67
N HIS A 392 -4.42 -11.79 -13.68
CA HIS A 392 -3.51 -12.82 -14.19
C HIS A 392 -2.40 -13.15 -13.18
N VAL A 393 -2.08 -14.43 -13.07
CA VAL A 393 -1.01 -14.99 -12.28
C VAL A 393 0.27 -15.01 -13.11
N LYS A 394 1.32 -14.38 -12.58
CA LYS A 394 2.65 -14.30 -13.20
C LYS A 394 3.71 -14.82 -12.24
N TRP A 395 4.74 -15.45 -12.78
CA TRP A 395 5.89 -15.93 -12.02
C TRP A 395 7.08 -15.01 -12.25
N VAL A 396 7.49 -14.29 -11.21
CA VAL A 396 8.57 -13.29 -11.30
C VAL A 396 9.70 -13.63 -10.36
N CYS A 397 10.92 -13.22 -10.69
CA CYS A 397 12.07 -13.47 -9.84
C CYS A 397 11.96 -12.69 -8.52
N ARG A 398 12.78 -13.08 -7.54
CA ARG A 398 12.81 -12.47 -6.21
C ARG A 398 12.91 -10.94 -6.23
N ASP A 399 13.70 -10.39 -7.15
CA ASP A 399 13.97 -8.95 -7.22
C ASP A 399 12.75 -8.19 -7.73
N HIS A 400 12.12 -8.69 -8.80
CA HIS A 400 10.85 -8.15 -9.32
C HIS A 400 9.70 -8.32 -8.34
N TYR A 401 9.63 -9.47 -7.66
CA TYR A 401 8.64 -9.69 -6.62
C TYR A 401 8.78 -8.68 -5.49
N ARG A 402 10.00 -8.45 -5.00
CA ARG A 402 10.26 -7.46 -3.94
C ARG A 402 9.93 -6.05 -4.39
N ALA A 403 10.31 -5.68 -5.60
CA ALA A 403 10.00 -4.37 -6.16
C ALA A 403 8.49 -4.15 -6.30
N GLY A 404 7.76 -5.11 -6.89
CA GLY A 404 6.32 -5.04 -7.06
C GLY A 404 5.55 -5.13 -5.73
N TYR A 405 5.97 -5.99 -4.81
CA TYR A 405 5.39 -6.12 -3.47
C TYR A 405 5.51 -4.80 -2.69
N GLN A 406 6.69 -4.17 -2.72
CA GLN A 406 6.88 -2.85 -2.13
C GLN A 406 5.96 -1.81 -2.77
N GLU A 407 5.89 -1.76 -4.10
CA GLU A 407 5.02 -0.79 -4.80
C GLU A 407 3.54 -0.97 -4.45
N VAL A 408 3.01 -2.20 -4.41
CA VAL A 408 1.60 -2.46 -4.09
C VAL A 408 1.27 -1.93 -2.68
N HIS A 409 2.14 -2.16 -1.71
CA HIS A 409 1.92 -1.70 -0.35
C HIS A 409 2.15 -0.20 -0.18
N THR A 410 3.14 0.37 -0.88
CA THR A 410 3.35 1.83 -0.93
C THR A 410 2.16 2.54 -1.59
N ARG A 411 1.61 1.99 -2.68
CA ARG A 411 0.40 2.54 -3.33
C ARG A 411 -0.81 2.46 -2.40
N ARG A 412 -1.01 1.33 -1.72
CA ARG A 412 -2.08 1.20 -0.72
C ARG A 412 -1.92 2.21 0.42
N LEU A 413 -0.69 2.41 0.91
CA LEU A 413 -0.41 3.45 1.89
C LEU A 413 -0.79 4.83 1.35
N HIS A 414 -0.39 5.17 0.13
CA HIS A 414 -0.75 6.43 -0.51
C HIS A 414 -2.26 6.63 -0.64
N GLU A 415 -3.01 5.59 -1.03
CA GLU A 415 -4.47 5.63 -1.10
C GLU A 415 -5.10 5.87 0.28
N VAL A 416 -4.69 5.13 1.31
CA VAL A 416 -5.19 5.29 2.68
C VAL A 416 -4.87 6.68 3.23
N VAL A 417 -3.63 7.16 3.02
CA VAL A 417 -3.22 8.49 3.48
C VAL A 417 -4.02 9.59 2.80
N LYS A 418 -4.21 9.49 1.48
CA LYS A 418 -4.99 10.45 0.69
C LYS A 418 -6.48 10.45 1.08
N LEU A 419 -7.07 9.28 1.29
CA LEU A 419 -8.48 9.14 1.72
C LEU A 419 -8.73 9.77 3.10
N ALA A 420 -7.74 9.70 3.98
CA ALA A 420 -7.77 10.36 5.29
C ALA A 420 -7.41 11.85 5.24
N GLY A 421 -7.09 12.40 4.07
CA GLY A 421 -6.70 13.82 3.91
C GLY A 421 -5.28 14.14 4.37
N GLY A 422 -4.42 13.13 4.51
CA GLY A 422 -3.00 13.31 4.84
C GLY A 422 -2.11 13.46 3.61
N ASN A 423 -0.81 13.59 3.86
CA ASN A 423 0.25 13.67 2.86
C ASN A 423 1.30 12.58 3.10
N PHE A 424 1.79 11.95 2.03
CA PHE A 424 2.88 10.98 2.09
C PHE A 424 4.01 11.42 1.16
N ASP A 425 5.13 11.85 1.76
CA ASP A 425 6.37 12.17 1.06
C ASP A 425 7.19 10.88 0.90
N GLU A 426 7.07 10.25 -0.27
CA GLU A 426 7.75 9.00 -0.59
C GLU A 426 9.28 9.14 -0.61
N GLN A 427 9.82 10.31 -0.96
CA GLN A 427 11.27 10.53 -0.99
C GLN A 427 11.88 10.56 0.41
N ARG A 428 11.16 11.14 1.37
CA ARG A 428 11.58 11.19 2.78
C ARG A 428 11.07 9.99 3.59
N GLY A 429 10.10 9.25 3.07
CA GLY A 429 9.36 8.24 3.82
C GLY A 429 8.55 8.86 4.97
N ARG A 430 8.05 10.10 4.81
CA ARG A 430 7.32 10.83 5.87
C ARG A 430 5.82 10.81 5.60
N VAL A 431 5.05 10.33 6.57
CA VAL A 431 3.58 10.40 6.57
C VAL A 431 3.15 11.51 7.53
N GLU A 432 2.29 12.42 7.06
CA GLU A 432 1.65 13.47 7.86
C GLU A 432 0.14 13.36 7.70
N ILE A 433 -0.60 13.08 8.79
CA ILE A 433 -2.02 12.70 8.68
C ILE A 433 -2.85 13.00 9.94
N ASP A 434 -4.05 13.53 9.71
CA ASP A 434 -5.05 13.80 10.75
C ASP A 434 -6.17 12.76 10.72
N LEU A 435 -6.10 11.79 11.62
CA LEU A 435 -7.05 10.70 11.72
C LEU A 435 -8.20 11.06 12.65
N LYS A 436 -9.44 11.00 12.13
CA LYS A 436 -10.66 11.35 12.87
C LYS A 436 -11.33 10.17 13.60
N SER A 437 -10.90 8.94 13.32
CA SER A 437 -11.51 7.73 13.88
C SER A 437 -10.52 6.59 14.07
N ASN A 438 -10.84 5.69 15.01
CA ASN A 438 -10.09 4.44 15.22
C ASN A 438 -10.07 3.55 13.97
N PHE A 439 -11.17 3.56 13.20
CA PHE A 439 -11.25 2.80 11.95
C PHE A 439 -10.19 3.25 10.94
N ALA A 440 -10.09 4.56 10.68
CA ALA A 440 -9.08 5.12 9.78
C ALA A 440 -7.66 4.83 10.28
N ALA A 441 -7.45 4.83 11.60
CA ALA A 441 -6.19 4.44 12.22
C ALA A 441 -5.84 2.98 11.94
N ALA A 442 -6.80 2.07 12.08
CA ALA A 442 -6.59 0.65 11.80
C ALA A 442 -6.22 0.39 10.34
N GLU A 443 -6.86 1.10 9.39
CA GLU A 443 -6.50 1.01 7.96
C GLU A 443 -5.09 1.56 7.70
N LEU A 444 -4.73 2.69 8.30
CA LEU A 444 -3.38 3.25 8.20
C LEU A 444 -2.34 2.29 8.78
N TYR A 445 -2.61 1.74 9.96
CA TYR A 445 -1.75 0.78 10.65
C TYR A 445 -1.50 -0.46 9.79
N ASP A 446 -2.56 -1.07 9.25
CA ASP A 446 -2.43 -2.21 8.32
C ASP A 446 -1.57 -1.85 7.10
N ALA A 447 -1.77 -0.66 6.51
CA ALA A 447 -0.99 -0.20 5.38
C ALA A 447 0.50 0.03 5.73
N ILE A 448 0.81 0.71 6.83
CA ILE A 448 2.17 0.98 7.32
C ILE A 448 2.91 -0.33 7.63
N SER A 449 2.24 -1.31 8.24
CA SER A 449 2.87 -2.59 8.59
C SER A 449 3.40 -3.35 7.36
N LYS A 450 2.81 -3.09 6.18
CA LYS A 450 3.18 -3.73 4.91
C LYS A 450 4.09 -2.83 4.08
N ALA A 451 3.92 -1.51 4.17
CA ALA A 451 4.72 -0.51 3.50
C ALA A 451 6.05 -0.26 4.24
N LYS A 452 7.11 -0.95 3.83
CA LYS A 452 8.45 -0.84 4.44
C LYS A 452 9.15 0.53 4.24
N GLY A 453 8.52 1.46 3.52
CA GLY A 453 9.08 2.78 3.16
C GLY A 453 8.82 3.90 4.17
N VAL A 454 8.05 3.67 5.23
CA VAL A 454 7.77 4.72 6.23
C VAL A 454 8.90 4.82 7.24
N LEU A 455 9.55 5.99 7.28
CA LEU A 455 10.63 6.34 8.20
C LEU A 455 10.15 7.32 9.27
N ASP A 456 9.30 8.28 8.91
CA ASP A 456 8.79 9.30 9.82
C ASP A 456 7.24 9.29 9.81
N LEU A 457 6.63 9.21 10.99
CA LEU A 457 5.17 9.21 11.14
C LEU A 457 4.75 10.40 12.00
N ASP A 458 4.08 11.39 11.41
CA ASP A 458 3.44 12.52 12.09
C ASP A 458 1.93 12.33 12.02
N VAL A 459 1.31 12.01 13.15
CA VAL A 459 -0.10 11.63 13.19
C VAL A 459 -0.86 12.39 14.27
N SER A 460 -1.97 13.02 13.89
CA SER A 460 -2.94 13.60 14.82
C SER A 460 -4.13 12.66 14.98
N LEU A 461 -4.51 12.35 16.22
CA LEU A 461 -5.56 11.38 16.52
C LEU A 461 -6.73 12.06 17.21
N SER A 462 -7.78 12.47 16.49
CA SER A 462 -8.85 13.31 17.04
C SER A 462 -9.98 12.56 17.78
N TRP A 463 -9.76 11.31 18.20
CA TRP A 463 -10.74 10.52 18.98
C TRP A 463 -10.28 10.29 20.42
N ASN A 464 -11.15 9.70 21.22
CA ASN A 464 -10.81 9.27 22.58
C ASN A 464 -9.81 8.10 22.52
N PHE A 465 -8.52 8.43 22.50
CA PHE A 465 -7.45 7.47 22.35
C PHE A 465 -7.27 6.66 23.64
N VAL A 466 -7.59 5.36 23.56
CA VAL A 466 -7.56 4.44 24.71
C VAL A 466 -6.30 3.59 24.72
N ARG A 467 -6.09 2.84 25.81
CA ARG A 467 -4.92 1.97 25.99
C ARG A 467 -4.77 0.96 24.86
N ALA A 468 -5.88 0.39 24.39
CA ALA A 468 -5.87 -0.55 23.26
C ALA A 468 -5.28 0.07 21.99
N ASP A 469 -5.52 1.35 21.74
CA ASP A 469 -5.00 2.05 20.55
C ASP A 469 -3.48 2.27 20.67
N SER A 470 -2.98 2.57 21.86
CA SER A 470 -1.54 2.69 22.12
C SER A 470 -0.79 1.37 21.89
N VAL A 471 -1.39 0.23 22.26
CA VAL A 471 -0.80 -1.10 22.03
C VAL A 471 -0.74 -1.41 20.54
N LYS A 472 -1.80 -1.06 19.79
CA LYS A 472 -1.81 -1.20 18.32
C LYS A 472 -0.72 -0.33 17.68
N LEU A 473 -0.68 0.96 17.99
CA LEU A 473 0.34 1.88 17.46
C LEU A 473 1.76 1.39 17.76
N LYS A 474 2.02 0.94 18.99
CA LYS A 474 3.30 0.34 19.38
C LYS A 474 3.65 -0.90 18.56
N SER A 475 2.69 -1.81 18.38
CA SER A 475 2.90 -3.04 17.60
C SER A 475 3.32 -2.71 16.16
N ILE A 476 2.68 -1.72 15.53
CA ILE A 476 3.01 -1.24 14.19
C ILE A 476 4.41 -0.66 14.14
N ILE A 477 4.74 0.24 15.07
CA ILE A 477 6.07 0.86 15.13
C ILE A 477 7.15 -0.23 15.24
N SER A 478 6.90 -1.29 16.03
CA SER A 478 7.87 -2.36 16.25
C SER A 478 8.12 -3.27 15.03
N VAL A 479 7.14 -3.45 14.15
CA VAL A 479 7.27 -4.27 12.93
C VAL A 479 7.63 -3.45 11.68
N SER A 480 7.59 -2.13 11.79
CA SER A 480 7.88 -1.17 10.71
C SER A 480 9.32 -0.67 10.76
N ASN A 481 9.73 0.05 9.70
CA ASN A 481 11.03 0.74 9.62
C ASN A 481 11.01 2.18 10.16
N ILE A 482 9.98 2.55 10.93
CA ILE A 482 9.80 3.92 11.43
C ILE A 482 10.92 4.26 12.41
N LYS A 483 11.61 5.38 12.18
CA LYS A 483 12.68 5.93 13.02
C LYS A 483 12.19 7.07 13.92
N SER A 484 11.23 7.84 13.44
CA SER A 484 10.65 8.98 14.16
C SER A 484 9.12 8.91 14.18
N VAL A 485 8.52 9.12 15.36
CA VAL A 485 7.07 9.19 15.51
C VAL A 485 6.71 10.48 16.23
N THR A 486 5.83 11.27 15.63
CA THR A 486 5.15 12.40 16.26
C THR A 486 3.67 12.06 16.40
N VAL A 487 3.15 12.08 17.62
CA VAL A 487 1.73 11.84 17.90
C VAL A 487 1.12 13.09 18.51
N ARG A 488 0.04 13.60 17.90
CA ARG A 488 -0.78 14.71 18.43
C ARG A 488 -2.10 14.15 18.94
N LEU A 489 -2.43 14.47 20.19
CA LEU A 489 -3.58 13.89 20.90
C LEU A 489 -4.47 14.98 21.48
N PRO A 490 -5.80 14.78 21.50
CA PRO A 490 -6.71 15.59 22.29
C PRO A 490 -6.47 15.35 23.78
N LEU A 491 -6.72 16.38 24.58
CA LEU A 491 -6.52 16.43 26.04
C LEU A 491 -6.94 15.16 26.81
N ALA A 492 -8.10 14.58 26.47
CA ALA A 492 -8.63 13.40 27.15
C ALA A 492 -7.82 12.12 26.89
N GLY A 493 -7.16 12.00 25.73
CA GLY A 493 -6.40 10.81 25.34
C GLY A 493 -4.95 10.79 25.84
N TYR A 494 -4.37 11.96 26.17
CA TYR A 494 -2.95 12.13 26.48
C TYR A 494 -2.45 11.22 27.61
N PHE A 495 -3.23 11.06 28.69
CA PHE A 495 -2.83 10.31 29.89
C PHE A 495 -2.67 8.82 29.64
N THR A 496 -3.51 8.25 28.78
CA THR A 496 -3.48 6.82 28.47
C THR A 496 -2.25 6.42 27.64
N VAL A 497 -1.70 7.37 26.87
CA VAL A 497 -0.59 7.15 25.93
C VAL A 497 0.75 7.10 26.63
N VAL A 498 0.98 8.06 27.51
CA VAL A 498 2.23 8.19 28.25
C VAL A 498 2.51 6.91 29.04
N ASP A 499 1.51 6.37 29.73
CA ASP A 499 1.66 5.17 30.55
C ASP A 499 2.06 3.92 29.74
N THR A 500 1.58 3.79 28.50
CA THR A 500 1.76 2.56 27.70
C THR A 500 2.94 2.64 26.73
N LEU A 501 3.14 3.79 26.07
CA LEU A 501 4.21 3.95 25.08
C LEU A 501 5.56 4.26 25.73
N VAL A 502 5.58 4.99 26.84
CA VAL A 502 6.84 5.37 27.48
C VAL A 502 7.43 4.23 28.29
N LYS A 503 6.64 3.37 28.94
CA LYS A 503 7.17 2.24 29.76
C LYS A 503 7.86 1.11 28.98
N THR A 504 7.97 1.23 27.66
CA THR A 504 8.61 0.20 26.84
C THR A 504 9.80 0.78 26.10
N PRO A 505 11.00 0.16 26.14
CA PRO A 505 12.14 0.60 25.36
C PRO A 505 11.83 0.52 23.86
N LEU A 506 11.54 1.67 23.25
CA LEU A 506 11.48 1.82 21.80
C LEU A 506 12.90 2.15 21.31
N LYS A 507 13.34 1.52 20.22
CA LYS A 507 14.59 1.88 19.54
C LYS A 507 14.52 3.23 18.81
N ASN A 508 13.33 3.84 18.77
CA ASN A 508 12.97 4.95 17.89
C ASN A 508 12.72 6.25 18.70
N ILE A 509 12.87 7.39 18.05
CA ILE A 509 12.63 8.70 18.67
C ILE A 509 11.12 8.95 18.65
N MET A 510 10.50 9.04 19.82
CA MET A 510 9.07 9.35 19.96
C MET A 510 8.91 10.77 20.50
N THR A 511 8.20 11.60 19.76
CA THR A 511 7.76 12.94 20.15
C THR A 511 6.25 12.90 20.39
N VAL A 512 5.81 13.26 21.59
CA VAL A 512 4.37 13.36 21.90
C VAL A 512 4.04 14.83 22.10
N THR A 513 3.29 15.40 21.15
CA THR A 513 2.91 16.81 21.17
C THR A 513 1.48 16.94 21.69
N LYS A 514 1.26 17.90 22.60
CA LYS A 514 -0.03 18.15 23.25
C LYS A 514 -0.68 19.38 22.61
N GLU A 515 -1.90 19.25 22.11
CA GLU A 515 -2.75 20.40 21.79
C GLU A 515 -3.68 20.67 22.96
N LEU A 516 -3.56 21.86 23.56
CA LEU A 516 -4.37 22.30 24.69
C LEU A 516 -5.53 23.17 24.19
N SER A 517 -6.76 22.66 24.24
CA SER A 517 -7.98 23.48 24.15
C SER A 517 -8.81 23.39 25.44
N SER A 518 -8.77 24.49 26.22
CA SER A 518 -9.64 24.84 27.36
C SER A 518 -9.54 24.08 28.70
N THR A 519 -10.24 24.66 29.67
CA THR A 519 -9.98 24.77 31.11
C THR A 519 -10.45 23.55 31.93
N TYR A 520 -9.53 22.75 32.45
CA TYR A 520 -9.80 21.84 33.58
C TYR A 520 -8.61 21.77 34.54
N ALA A 521 -8.91 21.85 35.84
CA ALA A 521 -7.94 21.75 36.92
C ALA A 521 -7.76 20.27 37.32
N PHE A 522 -6.57 19.72 37.10
CA PHE A 522 -6.16 18.44 37.68
C PHE A 522 -4.71 18.53 38.14
N GLU A 523 -4.45 18.25 39.43
CA GLU A 523 -3.10 18.17 40.03
C GLU A 523 -2.38 16.82 39.78
N SER A 524 -3.10 15.79 39.33
CA SER A 524 -2.59 14.42 39.12
C SER A 524 -1.81 14.08 37.81
N PRO A 525 -1.80 14.88 36.71
CA PRO A 525 -1.15 14.56 35.42
C PRO A 525 0.35 14.23 35.47
N PHE A 526 1.05 14.91 36.36
CA PHE A 526 2.49 15.11 36.24
C PHE A 526 3.31 14.15 37.09
N LYS A 527 2.72 13.68 38.19
CA LYS A 527 3.27 12.60 39.01
C LYS A 527 3.42 11.31 38.17
N ILE A 528 2.43 11.02 37.32
CA ILE A 528 2.43 9.87 36.40
C ILE A 528 3.54 10.00 35.33
N LEU A 529 3.71 11.19 34.74
CA LEU A 529 4.80 11.48 33.80
C LEU A 529 6.18 11.26 34.44
N LYS A 530 6.39 11.79 35.65
CA LYS A 530 7.64 11.65 36.41
C LYS A 530 7.98 10.19 36.69
N ASP A 531 7.04 9.43 37.25
CA ASP A 531 7.24 8.01 37.58
C ASP A 531 7.50 7.16 36.32
N THR A 532 6.93 7.56 35.19
CA THR A 532 7.05 6.84 33.92
C THR A 532 8.41 7.07 33.25
N PHE A 533 8.91 8.31 33.20
CA PHE A 533 10.20 8.60 32.55
C PHE A 533 11.42 8.10 33.34
N VAL A 534 11.30 7.91 34.66
CA VAL A 534 12.36 7.29 35.48
C VAL A 534 12.67 5.87 35.00
N THR A 535 11.71 5.16 34.39
CA THR A 535 11.84 3.75 34.03
C THR A 535 12.21 3.49 32.57
N THR A 536 12.24 4.50 31.68
CA THR A 536 12.55 4.26 30.26
C THR A 536 13.29 5.46 29.63
N PRO A 537 14.46 5.24 28.98
CA PRO A 537 15.30 6.34 28.50
C PRO A 537 14.75 6.99 27.23
N LEU A 538 14.11 8.15 27.38
CA LEU A 538 13.78 9.06 26.28
C LEU A 538 14.91 10.05 26.04
N LYS A 539 15.45 10.08 24.82
CA LYS A 539 16.56 10.97 24.45
C LYS A 539 16.12 12.41 24.11
N SER A 540 14.89 12.61 23.66
CA SER A 540 14.37 13.92 23.24
C SER A 540 12.88 14.08 23.58
N LEU A 541 12.48 15.28 24.00
CA LEU A 541 11.10 15.66 24.31
C LEU A 541 10.80 17.07 23.76
N LYS A 542 9.71 17.21 23.00
CA LYS A 542 9.21 18.51 22.52
C LYS A 542 7.83 18.79 23.11
N ILE A 543 7.65 19.95 23.71
CA ILE A 543 6.39 20.41 24.29
C ILE A 543 5.96 21.70 23.58
N ALA A 544 4.95 21.60 22.70
CA ALA A 544 4.25 22.79 22.21
C ALA A 544 3.26 23.26 23.29
N SER A 545 3.27 24.56 23.61
CA SER A 545 2.42 25.16 24.64
C SER A 545 1.81 26.46 24.10
N ASP A 546 0.98 26.33 23.08
CA ASP A 546 0.42 27.41 22.30
C ASP A 546 -0.87 28.03 22.89
N GLN A 547 -1.42 27.52 24.00
CA GLN A 547 -2.70 27.99 24.57
C GLN A 547 -2.84 27.96 26.11
N ILE A 548 -1.76 28.09 26.90
CA ILE A 548 -1.91 28.30 28.36
C ILE A 548 -2.18 29.79 28.62
N SER A 549 -3.45 30.19 28.55
CA SER A 549 -3.91 31.55 28.88
C SER A 549 -3.55 31.96 30.31
N ASN A 550 -3.11 33.22 30.48
CA ASN A 550 -2.78 33.88 31.77
C ASN A 550 -3.99 34.03 32.74
N ASN A 551 -5.17 33.51 32.43
CA ASN A 551 -6.39 33.72 33.22
C ASN A 551 -6.63 32.74 34.38
N TYR A 552 -5.59 32.04 34.85
CA TYR A 552 -5.69 31.27 36.10
C TYR A 552 -5.65 32.20 37.32
N LYS A 553 -6.81 32.66 37.81
CA LYS A 553 -6.95 33.13 39.19
C LYS A 553 -7.02 31.91 40.11
N LEU A 554 -5.91 31.60 40.76
CA LEU A 554 -5.84 30.56 41.78
C LEU A 554 -6.69 30.96 42.99
N GLY A 555 -7.63 30.08 43.41
CA GLY A 555 -8.21 30.15 44.75
C GLY A 555 -7.11 30.07 45.80
N SER A 556 -7.22 30.89 46.83
CA SER A 556 -6.12 31.48 47.61
C SER A 556 -5.29 30.57 48.53
N ASN A 557 -5.18 29.25 48.33
CA ASN A 557 -4.49 28.39 49.33
C ASN A 557 -3.60 27.25 48.83
N ILE A 558 -3.22 27.17 47.54
CA ILE A 558 -2.23 26.19 47.07
C ILE A 558 -1.15 26.88 46.24
N ALA A 559 0.05 27.05 46.79
CA ALA A 559 1.14 27.81 46.18
C ALA A 559 1.99 27.02 45.15
N SER A 560 1.40 26.08 44.40
CA SER A 560 2.14 25.32 43.38
C SER A 560 2.00 25.94 41.99
N SER A 561 3.12 26.40 41.43
CA SER A 561 3.19 26.89 40.04
C SER A 561 2.74 25.81 39.06
N PRO A 562 1.87 26.11 38.07
CA PRO A 562 1.37 25.13 37.09
C PRO A 562 2.47 24.54 36.17
N TYR A 563 3.69 25.06 36.26
CA TYR A 563 4.84 24.64 35.45
C TYR A 563 5.88 23.81 36.21
N GLY A 564 5.73 23.62 37.53
CA GLY A 564 6.69 22.85 38.36
C GLY A 564 7.04 21.47 37.77
N PRO A 565 6.07 20.72 37.24
CA PRO A 565 6.33 19.43 36.63
C PRO A 565 7.17 19.39 35.36
N ILE A 566 7.10 20.42 34.52
CA ILE A 566 7.93 20.49 33.30
C ILE A 566 9.41 20.45 33.69
N PHE A 567 9.73 21.04 34.85
CA PHE A 567 11.08 21.12 35.37
C PHE A 567 11.55 19.83 36.04
N GLU A 568 10.64 19.10 36.68
CA GLU A 568 10.93 17.74 37.15
C GLU A 568 11.26 16.82 35.98
N ILE A 569 10.63 17.04 34.83
CA ILE A 569 10.90 16.30 33.59
C ILE A 569 12.26 16.70 33.00
N MET A 570 12.60 17.99 32.93
CA MET A 570 13.90 18.45 32.42
C MET A 570 15.10 17.96 33.23
N GLN A 571 14.91 17.71 34.53
CA GLN A 571 15.96 17.18 35.43
C GLN A 571 16.13 15.66 35.34
N LEU A 572 15.31 14.96 34.54
CA LEU A 572 15.43 13.52 34.41
C LEU A 572 16.75 13.18 33.72
N PRO A 573 17.53 12.22 34.26
CA PRO A 573 18.88 11.92 33.78
C PRO A 573 18.92 11.41 32.34
N THR A 574 17.78 10.99 31.79
CA THR A 574 17.67 10.46 30.44
C THR A 574 17.43 11.53 29.38
N ILE A 575 16.89 12.70 29.75
CA ILE A 575 16.52 13.74 28.78
C ILE A 575 17.76 14.52 28.36
N GLN A 576 18.13 14.37 27.09
CA GLN A 576 19.25 15.08 26.49
C GLN A 576 18.81 16.23 25.58
N SER A 577 17.54 16.24 25.14
CA SER A 577 17.00 17.29 24.28
C SER A 577 15.61 17.72 24.74
N PHE A 578 15.40 19.03 24.86
CA PHE A 578 14.14 19.63 25.32
C PHE A 578 13.76 20.83 24.46
N GLU A 579 12.55 20.86 23.92
CA GLU A 579 12.03 22.03 23.18
C GLU A 579 10.73 22.56 23.80
N VAL A 580 10.63 23.88 23.98
CA VAL A 580 9.47 24.58 24.53
C VAL A 580 9.11 25.81 23.71
N ASP A 581 7.81 26.12 23.60
CA ASP A 581 7.36 27.28 22.83
C ASP A 581 7.68 28.62 23.52
N HIS A 582 7.44 28.76 24.83
CA HIS A 582 7.78 29.95 25.61
C HIS A 582 8.38 29.61 26.99
N ILE A 583 9.08 30.53 27.65
CA ILE A 583 9.45 30.39 29.05
C ILE A 583 8.42 31.11 29.94
N PRO A 584 7.70 30.43 30.86
CA PRO A 584 6.66 31.07 31.65
C PRO A 584 7.18 32.24 32.51
N LYS A 585 6.40 33.32 32.68
CA LYS A 585 6.85 34.52 33.43
C LYS A 585 7.22 34.24 34.89
N ASN A 586 6.52 33.30 35.53
CA ASN A 586 6.73 32.93 36.95
C ASN A 586 7.65 31.72 37.13
N TYR A 587 8.31 31.29 36.05
CA TYR A 587 9.06 30.04 35.97
C TYR A 587 10.20 29.94 37.00
N LEU A 588 10.87 31.07 37.30
CA LEU A 588 12.05 31.08 38.17
C LEU A 588 12.04 32.21 39.22
N SER A 589 10.85 32.67 39.63
CA SER A 589 10.76 33.60 40.77
C SER A 589 11.49 33.00 41.98
N LYS A 590 12.26 33.82 42.72
CA LYS A 590 13.12 33.41 43.85
C LYS A 590 12.38 32.64 44.96
N THR A 591 11.05 32.67 44.95
CA THR A 591 10.15 31.99 45.87
C THR A 591 9.82 30.56 45.45
N SER A 592 10.16 30.15 44.23
CA SER A 592 9.97 28.76 43.77
C SER A 592 11.05 27.85 44.39
N PRO A 593 10.68 26.78 45.14
CA PRO A 593 11.64 25.83 45.72
C PRO A 593 12.60 25.20 44.70
N LEU A 594 12.22 25.21 43.43
CA LEU A 594 12.95 24.63 42.30
C LEU A 594 14.12 25.49 41.81
N SER A 595 14.18 26.79 42.14
CA SER A 595 15.18 27.71 41.56
C SER A 595 16.60 27.53 42.14
N LYS A 596 16.77 26.80 43.24
CA LYS A 596 18.06 26.67 43.96
C LYS A 596 18.74 25.28 43.83
N LYS A 597 18.09 24.29 43.23
CA LYS A 597 18.58 22.88 43.23
C LYS A 597 18.44 22.13 41.91
N ALA A 598 18.14 22.82 40.82
CA ALA A 598 18.00 22.17 39.54
C ALA A 598 19.33 21.75 38.96
N ASP A 599 19.54 20.45 38.81
CA ASP A 599 20.65 19.92 38.05
C ASP A 599 20.17 19.59 36.63
N LEU A 600 20.49 20.45 35.66
CA LEU A 600 20.22 20.23 34.24
C LEU A 600 21.48 19.77 33.49
N SER A 601 22.46 19.18 34.21
CA SER A 601 23.70 18.69 33.61
C SER A 601 23.51 17.62 32.53
N ASN A 602 22.36 16.94 32.47
CA ASN A 602 22.09 15.93 31.43
C ASN A 602 21.59 16.54 30.11
N LEU A 603 21.13 17.80 30.14
CA LEU A 603 20.54 18.46 28.98
C LEU A 603 21.63 18.91 28.00
N ARG A 604 21.59 18.36 26.78
CA ARG A 604 22.54 18.65 25.68
C ARG A 604 21.96 19.57 24.62
N HIS A 605 20.63 19.58 24.44
CA HIS A 605 19.92 20.40 23.47
C HIS A 605 18.73 21.09 24.12
N LEU A 606 18.59 22.40 23.93
CA LEU A 606 17.47 23.20 24.43
C LEU A 606 16.90 24.05 23.28
N GLY A 607 15.61 23.93 22.98
CA GLY A 607 14.90 24.79 22.03
C GLY A 607 13.90 25.68 22.75
N VAL A 608 13.92 26.98 22.48
CA VAL A 608 12.93 27.96 22.97
C VAL A 608 12.41 28.77 21.79
N HIS A 609 11.16 28.55 21.39
CA HIS A 609 10.63 29.15 20.16
C HIS A 609 10.17 30.62 20.31
N ARG A 610 9.99 31.15 21.52
CA ARG A 610 9.58 32.54 21.74
C ARG A 610 10.28 33.15 22.95
N VAL A 611 11.21 34.07 22.69
CA VAL A 611 11.87 34.89 23.70
C VAL A 611 11.52 36.36 23.44
N ASN A 612 10.37 36.80 23.96
CA ASN A 612 9.75 38.06 23.56
C ASN A 612 9.68 39.11 24.67
N SER A 613 10.11 38.80 25.90
CA SER A 613 10.11 39.70 27.06
C SER A 613 11.43 39.67 27.84
N ASP A 614 11.73 40.70 28.64
CA ASP A 614 12.95 40.72 29.47
C ASP A 614 12.91 39.64 30.55
N THR A 615 11.70 39.27 30.95
CA THR A 615 11.45 38.13 31.81
C THR A 615 11.86 36.82 31.14
N ASP A 616 11.57 36.63 29.85
CA ASP A 616 12.00 35.45 29.10
C ASP A 616 13.53 35.38 28.99
N ILE A 617 14.17 36.53 28.75
CA ILE A 617 15.64 36.64 28.68
C ILE A 617 16.28 36.29 30.02
N ALA A 618 15.76 36.83 31.12
CA ALA A 618 16.26 36.53 32.47
C ALA A 618 16.06 35.05 32.82
N ASN A 619 14.93 34.46 32.44
CA ASN A 619 14.66 33.06 32.69
C ASN A 619 15.53 32.14 31.82
N LEU A 620 15.76 32.50 30.56
CA LEU A 620 16.67 31.80 29.65
C LEU A 620 18.09 31.79 30.20
N LYS A 621 18.59 32.94 30.66
CA LYS A 621 19.91 33.07 31.29
C LYS A 621 20.08 32.08 32.44
N LEU A 622 19.07 32.00 33.30
CA LEU A 622 19.08 31.10 34.45
C LEU A 622 19.01 29.63 34.03
N LEU A 623 18.18 29.27 33.06
CA LEU A 623 18.12 27.91 32.48
C LEU A 623 19.48 27.47 31.91
N VAL A 624 20.11 28.33 31.11
CA VAL A 624 21.42 28.05 30.50
C VAL A 624 22.49 27.91 31.60
N SER A 625 22.46 28.73 32.64
CA SER A 625 23.41 28.63 33.76
C SER A 625 23.29 27.32 34.56
N GLN A 626 22.14 26.65 34.51
CA GLN A 626 21.88 25.38 35.20
C GLN A 626 22.16 24.16 34.33
N ALA A 627 22.43 24.34 33.03
CA ALA A 627 22.68 23.28 32.05
C ALA A 627 24.13 23.35 31.52
N PRO A 628 25.14 23.00 32.33
CA PRO A 628 26.56 23.18 31.98
C PRO A 628 27.02 22.36 30.77
N ASN A 629 26.31 21.27 30.42
CA ASN A 629 26.63 20.39 29.29
C ASN A 629 25.81 20.69 28.03
N LEU A 630 25.17 21.87 27.96
CA LEU A 630 24.35 22.25 26.83
C LEU A 630 25.23 22.45 25.59
N SER A 631 25.16 21.50 24.65
CA SER A 631 25.89 21.52 23.38
C SER A 631 25.15 22.24 22.25
N SER A 632 23.84 22.41 22.39
CA SER A 632 23.00 23.10 21.40
C SER A 632 21.89 23.89 22.07
N LEU A 633 21.74 25.16 21.70
CA LEU A 633 20.62 26.01 22.08
C LEU A 633 19.97 26.52 20.80
N SER A 634 18.67 26.31 20.60
CA SER A 634 17.87 26.82 19.49
C SER A 634 16.93 27.91 20.02
N LEU A 635 17.06 29.16 19.60
CA LEU A 635 16.17 30.25 20.06
C LEU A 635 15.46 30.92 18.89
N GLN A 636 14.19 31.25 19.06
CA GLN A 636 13.48 32.16 18.15
C GLN A 636 13.06 33.42 18.93
N THR A 637 13.60 34.56 18.48
CA THR A 637 13.48 35.88 19.10
C THR A 637 13.36 36.95 18.01
N THR A 638 12.89 38.15 18.34
CA THR A 638 12.94 39.29 17.43
C THR A 638 14.36 39.85 17.30
N LEU A 639 14.66 40.46 16.14
CA LEU A 639 15.98 41.03 15.84
C LEU A 639 16.42 42.08 16.87
N GLU A 640 15.47 42.92 17.32
CA GLU A 640 15.71 43.97 18.31
C GLU A 640 16.14 43.43 19.68
N ARG A 641 15.68 42.23 20.04
CA ARG A 641 16.01 41.59 21.33
C ARG A 641 17.25 40.70 21.26
N LEU A 642 17.73 40.38 20.05
CA LEU A 642 18.87 39.49 19.85
C LEU A 642 20.12 39.93 20.64
N PRO A 643 20.51 41.22 20.71
CA PRO A 643 21.65 41.65 21.52
C PRO A 643 21.47 41.39 23.01
N ALA A 644 20.26 41.60 23.54
CA ALA A 644 19.94 41.39 24.95
C ALA A 644 19.92 39.88 25.30
N VAL A 645 19.36 39.05 24.42
CA VAL A 645 19.38 37.58 24.53
C VAL A 645 20.82 37.08 24.55
N PHE A 646 21.63 37.51 23.57
CA PHE A 646 23.03 37.10 23.45
C PHE A 646 23.86 37.53 24.66
N SER A 647 23.80 38.81 25.03
CA SER A 647 24.55 39.33 26.18
C SER A 647 24.21 38.61 27.49
N SER A 648 22.96 38.15 27.61
CA SER A 648 22.49 37.45 28.81
C SER A 648 23.04 36.01 28.89
N ILE A 649 23.21 35.32 27.76
CA ILE A 649 23.69 33.93 27.71
C ILE A 649 25.19 33.79 27.49
N ALA A 650 25.86 34.79 26.90
CA ALA A 650 27.28 34.75 26.53
C ALA A 650 28.22 34.46 27.72
N GLY A 651 27.88 34.95 28.91
CA GLY A 651 28.66 34.70 30.13
C GLY A 651 28.55 33.27 30.69
N HIS A 652 27.70 32.42 30.12
CA HIS A 652 27.42 31.06 30.61
C HIS A 652 27.69 29.99 29.54
N GLN A 653 28.25 30.36 28.39
CA GLN A 653 28.50 29.44 27.28
C GLN A 653 29.99 29.24 27.05
N ILE A 654 30.36 27.97 26.81
CA ILE A 654 31.74 27.53 26.56
C ILE A 654 31.98 27.32 25.05
N TYR A 655 30.91 27.26 24.24
CA TYR A 655 30.96 26.95 22.80
C TYR A 655 30.56 28.16 21.93
N PRO A 656 31.11 28.27 20.71
CA PRO A 656 30.76 29.34 19.77
C PRO A 656 29.30 29.23 19.31
N ILE A 657 28.68 30.39 19.14
CA ILE A 657 27.27 30.54 18.77
C ILE A 657 27.20 30.74 17.24
N ASP A 658 26.38 29.95 16.55
CA ASP A 658 26.11 30.02 15.12
C ASP A 658 24.68 30.59 14.88
N PHE A 659 24.52 31.37 13.81
CA PHE A 659 23.29 32.10 13.48
C PHE A 659 22.80 31.69 12.11
N ARG A 660 21.59 31.10 12.04
CA ARG A 660 20.92 30.81 10.75
C ARG A 660 19.43 31.14 10.82
N ASN A 661 18.94 31.95 9.87
CA ASN A 661 17.51 32.25 9.68
C ASN A 661 16.76 32.79 10.93
N TYR A 662 17.34 33.77 11.64
CA TYR A 662 16.78 34.33 12.90
C TYR A 662 16.62 33.30 14.03
N SER A 663 17.21 32.12 13.87
CA SER A 663 17.36 31.10 14.91
C SER A 663 18.81 31.06 15.37
N LEU A 664 19.03 31.22 16.68
CA LEU A 664 20.34 31.07 17.30
C LEU A 664 20.59 29.59 17.53
N ARG A 665 21.65 28.98 16.97
CA ARG A 665 22.00 27.55 17.12
C ARG A 665 23.45 27.41 17.61
N ILE A 666 23.72 26.65 18.67
CA ILE A 666 25.11 26.36 19.10
C ILE A 666 25.59 25.07 18.41
N LEU A 667 26.72 25.12 17.69
CA LEU A 667 27.35 24.00 16.97
C LEU A 667 28.89 24.03 17.10
N PRO A 668 29.59 22.89 16.97
CA PRO A 668 31.04 22.86 16.82
C PRO A 668 31.48 23.38 15.43
N SER A 669 32.47 24.29 15.42
CA SER A 669 32.95 25.11 14.27
C SER A 669 33.38 24.35 13.00
N LYS A 670 32.97 24.82 11.80
CA LYS A 670 33.72 24.77 10.50
C LYS A 670 33.10 25.68 9.38
N ARG A 671 33.87 26.73 9.00
CA ARG A 671 34.07 27.57 7.77
C ARG A 671 32.99 27.93 6.68
N GLU A 672 32.98 29.26 6.39
CA GLU A 672 32.81 30.09 5.14
C GLU A 672 31.43 30.09 4.41
N SER A 673 30.74 31.19 3.99
CA SER A 673 31.04 32.59 3.58
C SER A 673 29.74 33.50 3.50
N SER A 674 29.90 34.83 3.29
CA SER A 674 29.00 36.05 3.39
C SER A 674 27.86 36.27 2.33
N PRO A 675 26.92 37.30 2.35
CA PRO A 675 26.93 38.66 2.98
C PRO A 675 25.60 39.38 3.47
N SER A 676 25.71 40.58 4.07
CA SER A 676 24.98 41.87 3.79
C SER A 676 24.59 42.73 5.03
N MET A 677 24.77 44.05 4.94
CA MET A 677 25.18 44.94 6.03
C MET A 677 24.23 46.13 6.26
N ALA A 678 23.36 46.08 7.27
CA ALA A 678 22.72 47.29 7.83
C ALA A 678 22.20 47.12 9.27
N ALA A 679 21.79 45.92 9.67
CA ALA A 679 21.55 45.56 11.08
C ALA A 679 22.81 45.02 11.80
N PHE A 680 23.90 44.84 11.04
CA PHE A 680 25.08 44.09 11.45
C PHE A 680 26.00 44.84 12.41
N GLN A 681 26.24 46.14 12.28
CA GLN A 681 27.39 46.79 12.96
C GLN A 681 27.33 46.72 14.50
N GLY A 682 26.14 46.79 15.11
CA GLY A 682 25.98 46.61 16.56
C GLY A 682 26.14 45.14 17.02
N LEU A 683 25.68 44.20 16.20
CA LEU A 683 25.79 42.76 16.44
C LEU A 683 27.22 42.24 16.15
N THR A 684 27.90 42.77 15.13
CA THR A 684 29.28 42.44 14.75
C THR A 684 30.25 42.83 15.85
N HIS A 685 30.10 43.99 16.49
CA HIS A 685 30.94 44.33 17.64
C HIS A 685 30.73 43.35 18.81
N LEU A 686 29.47 43.03 19.12
CA LEU A 686 29.10 42.05 20.16
C LEU A 686 29.65 40.65 19.87
N PHE A 687 29.56 40.18 18.61
CA PHE A 687 30.05 38.86 18.18
C PHE A 687 31.57 38.78 18.09
N THR A 688 32.23 39.88 17.71
CA THR A 688 33.69 39.98 17.68
C THR A 688 34.28 39.91 19.08
N VAL A 689 33.65 40.57 20.06
CA VAL A 689 34.07 40.53 21.49
C VAL A 689 33.93 39.13 22.09
N HIS A 690 33.01 38.31 21.58
CA HIS A 690 32.70 36.98 22.12
C HIS A 690 33.10 35.81 21.20
N SER A 691 33.94 36.02 20.18
CA SER A 691 34.40 34.98 19.24
C SER A 691 33.27 34.19 18.55
N ALA A 692 32.14 34.83 18.28
CA ALA A 692 31.02 34.23 17.54
C ALA A 692 31.11 34.57 16.04
N GLN A 693 30.74 33.63 15.17
CA GLN A 693 30.70 33.84 13.72
C GLN A 693 29.24 34.05 13.29
N LEU A 694 29.00 35.04 12.43
CA LEU A 694 27.70 35.22 11.80
C LEU A 694 27.78 34.70 10.36
N GLU A 695 27.04 33.64 10.05
CA GLU A 695 26.78 33.23 8.67
C GLU A 695 25.56 34.02 8.16
N SER A 696 25.67 34.57 6.95
CA SER A 696 24.60 35.31 6.29
C SER A 696 23.57 34.39 5.66
#